data_AF-A0A256HIM0-F1
#
_entry.id   AF-A0A256HIM0-F1
#
_cell.length_a   1.000
_cell.length_b   1.000
_cell.length_c   1.000
_cell.angle_alpha   90.00
_cell.angle_beta   90.00
_cell.angle_gamma   90.00
#
_symmetry.space_group_name_H-M   'P 1'
#
loop_
_entity.id
_entity.type
_entity.pdbx_description
1 polymer ?
#
loop_
_entity_poly.entity_id
_entity_poly.type
_entity_poly.pdbx_seq_one_letter_code
_entity_poly.pdbx_strand_id
1 'polypeptide(L)'
;MVDQSKRRLMKASVAALVGAGVSGTASGAEDSYRGYSPADSTDDEDTQTSGAPSVVGDLKRFSTTAFGAEMTGPFVFEDGSLLISVQHPSRDNPEPYDRAGVGYYEGFQFSFDGENDDFSESPAPVEEQQDGVFAAAGDFEYLIREGDAINGGTERWGITQTPDGRDVTTENFAGTTYGDSGYNPDANHFVATDDDGTEGFLFTNDENSPGNVMRTPLSQTEDGEWEADAENAINAVNTDAFREIGGTRINCYGDLSPWNTPLSSEENYAHPRANLTGTIGDIVEAGDGEGLRGAAYFWNRPNPSEIQPAVNDYDEVDGWYVQGYWNMTGVEHLAYHLGAEPVESGDGNPIEPIGDVYPNPYRYGYHVDVRNPTGAPGELDPVKYYVMGRAAWEAPDFLPDERTVYGCSDGDSKGIYKFVADRPISSYCDPMDVAGTLYAPKITNDEAASGKSPAEVPLDVEWLPMGHASNREVESWIAEYDGVTQVDYLESHADWSEGDEVTEAVLKQADLEVIANGNEDYVSDEQIVEWAEQYAERGPDGVDEELRRVPFIETRAAAKEMGASIEFNKAEGVDSVDDAEPGDYVYFGISEFNDDLAGPTNDGGDIALDRVDGGVVYRAELGPRYDVSTLEPVVVGPDFTSEEAMKDVDDSLRNVDNVYAMRDGRVLLCEDGWRGGNRSYPNDAMYVYEPEETERRGPPGGDPPGNGNGGGNGNGNSGGNGNGNGGGNSNDNGNGNGGGNGNGNGNGNGGGNGG
;
A
#
# COMPACT_ATOMS: atom_id res chain seq x y z
N MET A 1 -6.76 26.72 -36.84
CA MET A 1 -7.64 27.79 -36.33
C MET A 1 -9.10 27.38 -36.53
N VAL A 2 -9.51 26.43 -35.70
CA VAL A 2 -10.89 25.98 -35.48
C VAL A 2 -10.98 25.78 -33.95
N ASP A 3 -12.10 26.21 -33.40
CA ASP A 3 -12.34 26.71 -32.05
C ASP A 3 -12.41 25.59 -30.98
N GLN A 4 -11.50 25.61 -30.00
CA GLN A 4 -11.46 24.74 -28.81
C GLN A 4 -12.30 25.35 -27.67
N SER A 5 -13.62 25.33 -27.79
CA SER A 5 -14.49 25.80 -26.69
C SER A 5 -15.79 24.99 -26.58
N LYS A 6 -15.73 23.76 -26.08
CA LYS A 6 -16.92 22.98 -25.65
C LYS A 6 -16.63 21.94 -24.53
N ARG A 7 -16.02 22.35 -23.41
CA ARG A 7 -15.99 21.56 -22.16
C ARG A 7 -16.73 22.23 -20.98
N ARG A 8 -17.75 23.05 -21.26
CA ARG A 8 -18.74 23.45 -20.24
C ARG A 8 -20.12 22.95 -20.66
N LEU A 9 -20.71 22.08 -19.83
CA LEU A 9 -22.03 21.41 -19.90
C LEU A 9 -22.05 19.97 -20.44
N MET A 10 -22.02 19.00 -19.53
CA MET A 10 -22.91 17.83 -19.55
C MET A 10 -23.46 17.61 -18.13
N LYS A 11 -24.60 18.25 -17.83
CA LYS A 11 -25.56 17.73 -16.84
C LYS A 11 -26.35 16.62 -17.53
N ALA A 12 -26.55 15.51 -16.81
CA ALA A 12 -27.29 14.30 -17.20
C ALA A 12 -28.46 14.55 -18.19
N SER A 13 -28.47 13.81 -19.31
CA SER A 13 -29.63 13.69 -20.20
C SER A 13 -29.56 12.42 -21.07
N VAL A 14 -30.59 11.58 -20.90
CA VAL A 14 -30.87 10.28 -21.56
C VAL A 14 -31.12 10.42 -23.08
N ALA A 15 -30.55 9.53 -23.91
CA ALA A 15 -31.25 8.70 -24.94
C ALA A 15 -30.46 8.35 -26.23
N ALA A 16 -30.56 7.05 -26.58
CA ALA A 16 -30.79 6.43 -27.90
C ALA A 16 -29.61 5.97 -28.80
N LEU A 17 -29.38 4.65 -28.76
CA LEU A 17 -28.64 3.74 -29.66
C LEU A 17 -28.96 3.90 -31.17
N VAL A 18 -27.92 3.78 -32.02
CA VAL A 18 -27.92 3.03 -33.30
C VAL A 18 -26.51 2.50 -33.58
N GLY A 19 -26.35 1.17 -33.60
CA GLY A 19 -25.07 0.49 -33.89
C GLY A 19 -24.76 0.24 -35.37
N ALA A 20 -23.51 -0.15 -35.63
CA ALA A 20 -23.07 -0.97 -36.75
C ALA A 20 -21.64 -1.47 -36.47
N GLY A 21 -21.49 -2.77 -36.19
CA GLY A 21 -20.22 -3.39 -35.81
C GLY A 21 -19.26 -3.69 -36.96
N VAL A 22 -18.01 -4.00 -36.59
CA VAL A 22 -17.02 -4.69 -37.42
C VAL A 22 -16.18 -5.59 -36.51
N SER A 23 -16.01 -6.83 -36.94
CA SER A 23 -15.29 -7.92 -36.28
C SER A 23 -13.79 -7.95 -36.62
N GLY A 24 -12.94 -8.31 -35.65
CA GLY A 24 -11.52 -8.66 -35.85
C GLY A 24 -10.90 -9.22 -34.56
N THR A 25 -10.88 -10.54 -34.38
CA THR A 25 -9.69 -11.42 -34.40
C THR A 25 -8.73 -11.27 -33.22
N ALA A 26 -8.94 -12.13 -32.22
CA ALA A 26 -8.10 -12.35 -31.05
C ALA A 26 -6.71 -12.90 -31.41
N SER A 27 -5.68 -12.35 -30.77
CA SER A 27 -4.38 -12.98 -30.52
C SER A 27 -4.18 -13.00 -29.02
N GLY A 28 -4.26 -14.19 -28.43
CA GLY A 28 -4.09 -14.39 -26.99
C GLY A 28 -2.63 -14.31 -26.58
N ALA A 29 -2.39 -13.51 -25.55
CA ALA A 29 -1.39 -13.77 -24.53
C ALA A 29 -2.19 -14.22 -23.30
N GLU A 30 -1.88 -15.42 -22.79
CA GLU A 30 -2.52 -15.99 -21.60
C GLU A 30 -2.02 -15.22 -20.39
N ASP A 31 -2.88 -14.37 -19.83
CA ASP A 31 -2.66 -13.70 -18.55
C ASP A 31 -3.65 -14.27 -17.54
N SER A 32 -3.42 -15.54 -17.20
CA SER A 32 -4.28 -16.33 -16.31
C SER A 32 -3.71 -16.38 -14.89
N TYR A 33 -3.15 -15.27 -14.39
CA TYR A 33 -2.42 -15.27 -13.12
C TYR A 33 -3.30 -15.10 -11.87
N ARG A 34 -4.58 -14.70 -12.00
CA ARG A 34 -5.46 -14.40 -10.84
C ARG A 34 -6.56 -15.43 -10.53
N GLY A 35 -6.56 -16.63 -11.12
CA GLY A 35 -7.69 -17.57 -10.95
C GLY A 35 -9.04 -17.06 -11.50
N TYR A 36 -9.04 -15.85 -12.07
CA TYR A 36 -10.13 -15.22 -12.79
C TYR A 36 -10.11 -15.69 -14.24
N SER A 37 -11.19 -16.33 -14.67
CA SER A 37 -11.41 -16.66 -16.07
C SER A 37 -12.05 -15.44 -16.75
N PRO A 38 -11.51 -14.91 -17.85
CA PRO A 38 -12.15 -13.83 -18.62
C PRO A 38 -13.56 -14.19 -19.15
N ALA A 39 -13.97 -15.45 -19.01
CA ALA A 39 -15.30 -15.92 -19.34
C ALA A 39 -16.34 -15.72 -18.21
N ASP A 40 -15.94 -15.32 -17.00
CA ASP A 40 -16.81 -15.16 -15.83
C ASP A 40 -17.29 -13.72 -15.57
N SER A 41 -16.99 -12.75 -16.46
CA SER A 41 -17.17 -11.31 -16.15
C SER A 41 -18.08 -10.50 -17.08
N THR A 42 -18.95 -11.14 -17.85
CA THR A 42 -20.01 -10.40 -18.54
C THR A 42 -21.32 -11.07 -18.23
N ASP A 43 -21.96 -10.66 -17.12
CA ASP A 43 -23.40 -10.88 -16.98
C ASP A 43 -24.10 -9.87 -17.90
N ASP A 44 -24.93 -10.36 -18.82
CA ASP A 44 -25.73 -9.52 -19.72
C ASP A 44 -26.77 -8.67 -18.93
N GLU A 45 -26.93 -8.91 -17.63
CA GLU A 45 -27.73 -8.08 -16.71
C GLU A 45 -26.96 -6.91 -16.07
N ASP A 46 -25.63 -6.85 -16.17
CA ASP A 46 -24.84 -5.76 -15.60
C ASP A 46 -25.04 -4.44 -16.37
N THR A 47 -25.40 -3.41 -15.62
CA THR A 47 -25.75 -2.09 -16.14
C THR A 47 -24.65 -1.10 -15.85
N GLN A 48 -24.43 -0.16 -16.78
CA GLN A 48 -23.67 1.08 -16.60
C GLN A 48 -23.77 1.63 -15.15
N THR A 49 -22.69 1.51 -14.38
CA THR A 49 -22.61 2.14 -13.05
C THR A 49 -22.77 3.66 -13.17
N SER A 50 -23.77 4.21 -12.46
CA SER A 50 -24.11 5.63 -12.57
C SER A 50 -22.94 6.51 -12.16
N GLY A 51 -22.46 7.39 -13.05
CA GLY A 51 -21.35 8.29 -12.72
C GLY A 51 -19.95 7.68 -12.83
N ALA A 52 -19.82 6.45 -13.34
CA ALA A 52 -18.53 5.87 -13.73
C ALA A 52 -18.32 5.97 -15.26
N PRO A 53 -17.13 6.36 -15.76
CA PRO A 53 -16.06 7.03 -15.02
C PRO A 53 -16.40 8.49 -14.66
N SER A 54 -15.80 9.03 -13.60
CA SER A 54 -15.90 10.46 -13.26
C SER A 54 -14.69 11.02 -12.50
N VAL A 55 -14.55 12.34 -12.55
CA VAL A 55 -13.50 13.10 -11.85
C VAL A 55 -14.12 14.36 -11.24
N VAL A 56 -13.85 14.60 -9.95
CA VAL A 56 -14.15 15.85 -9.23
C VAL A 56 -12.88 16.70 -9.20
N GLY A 57 -12.66 17.53 -10.22
CA GLY A 57 -11.40 18.25 -10.45
C GLY A 57 -11.02 18.23 -11.93
N ASP A 58 -9.73 18.30 -12.23
CA ASP A 58 -9.16 18.05 -13.56
C ASP A 58 -8.19 16.86 -13.50
N LEU A 59 -8.15 16.04 -14.55
CA LEU A 59 -7.25 14.89 -14.67
C LEU A 59 -6.63 14.93 -16.06
N LYS A 60 -5.31 14.87 -16.15
CA LYS A 60 -4.58 14.81 -17.43
C LYS A 60 -3.59 13.67 -17.44
N ARG A 61 -3.58 12.88 -18.51
CA ARG A 61 -2.51 11.91 -18.75
C ARG A 61 -1.20 12.65 -19.01
N PHE A 62 -0.18 12.33 -18.23
CA PHE A 62 1.16 12.82 -18.45
C PHE A 62 1.99 11.83 -19.27
N SER A 63 2.06 10.57 -18.85
CA SER A 63 2.90 9.57 -19.52
C SER A 63 2.26 8.18 -19.60
N THR A 64 2.83 7.33 -20.44
CA THR A 64 2.58 5.88 -20.51
C THR A 64 3.90 5.12 -20.46
N THR A 65 3.91 3.95 -19.84
CA THR A 65 5.07 3.05 -19.78
C THR A 65 5.29 2.28 -21.06
N ALA A 66 6.40 1.52 -21.14
CA ALA A 66 6.59 0.53 -22.18
C ALA A 66 5.61 -0.65 -22.02
N PHE A 67 5.37 -1.38 -23.10
CA PHE A 67 4.42 -2.49 -23.10
C PHE A 67 4.78 -3.54 -22.05
N GLY A 68 3.78 -3.92 -21.26
CA GLY A 68 3.92 -4.88 -20.17
C GLY A 68 4.49 -4.30 -18.88
N ALA A 69 5.00 -3.06 -18.89
CA ALA A 69 5.48 -2.44 -17.67
C ALA A 69 4.38 -1.70 -16.92
N GLU A 70 4.41 -1.81 -15.61
CA GLU A 70 3.61 -1.00 -14.69
C GLU A 70 4.32 0.33 -14.42
N MET A 71 3.53 1.32 -13.98
CA MET A 71 3.97 2.69 -13.70
C MET A 71 4.18 2.87 -12.19
N THR A 72 5.35 2.53 -11.68
CA THR A 72 5.58 2.48 -10.23
C THR A 72 6.60 3.51 -9.74
N GLY A 73 6.63 3.71 -8.42
CA GLY A 73 7.57 4.58 -7.71
C GLY A 73 7.73 6.00 -8.27
N PRO A 74 6.65 6.76 -8.54
CA PRO A 74 6.80 8.16 -8.92
C PRO A 74 7.47 8.94 -7.79
N PHE A 75 8.45 9.78 -8.12
CA PHE A 75 9.06 10.69 -7.15
C PHE A 75 9.35 12.04 -7.80
N VAL A 76 8.96 13.12 -7.12
CA VAL A 76 9.17 14.49 -7.59
C VAL A 76 10.23 15.18 -6.73
N PHE A 77 11.33 15.57 -7.35
CA PHE A 77 12.43 16.29 -6.70
C PHE A 77 12.02 17.71 -6.28
N GLU A 78 12.80 18.32 -5.38
CA GLU A 78 12.58 19.70 -4.92
C GLU A 78 12.60 20.74 -6.05
N ASP A 79 13.23 20.46 -7.19
CA ASP A 79 13.25 21.35 -8.35
C ASP A 79 12.12 21.10 -9.35
N GLY A 80 11.32 20.04 -9.15
CA GLY A 80 10.21 19.64 -10.00
C GLY A 80 10.51 18.57 -11.01
N SER A 81 11.76 18.10 -11.11
CA SER A 81 12.08 16.92 -11.91
C SER A 81 11.31 15.71 -11.39
N LEU A 82 10.90 14.83 -12.30
CA LEU A 82 10.10 13.65 -12.00
C LEU A 82 10.84 12.39 -12.46
N LEU A 83 10.89 11.39 -11.59
CA LEU A 83 11.31 10.03 -11.92
C LEU A 83 10.19 9.03 -11.70
N ILE A 84 10.35 7.86 -12.33
CA ILE A 84 9.50 6.67 -12.17
C ILE A 84 10.37 5.41 -12.25
N SER A 85 9.85 4.31 -11.73
CA SER A 85 10.28 2.96 -12.06
C SER A 85 9.50 2.45 -13.29
N VAL A 86 10.19 1.70 -14.14
CA VAL A 86 9.60 0.88 -15.21
C VAL A 86 9.65 -0.56 -14.72
N GLN A 87 8.56 -1.02 -14.10
CA GLN A 87 8.46 -2.35 -13.50
C GLN A 87 8.21 -3.41 -14.58
N HIS A 88 8.92 -4.53 -14.55
CA HIS A 88 8.74 -5.74 -15.39
C HIS A 88 8.31 -5.57 -16.87
N PRO A 89 8.93 -4.66 -17.66
CA PRO A 89 8.57 -4.47 -19.07
C PRO A 89 8.73 -5.75 -19.89
N SER A 90 7.85 -5.95 -20.86
CA SER A 90 7.96 -7.06 -21.81
C SER A 90 9.36 -7.15 -22.40
N ARG A 91 10.00 -8.32 -22.26
CA ARG A 91 11.33 -8.60 -22.82
C ARG A 91 11.37 -8.55 -24.36
N ASP A 92 10.21 -8.51 -25.02
CA ASP A 92 10.09 -8.37 -26.48
C ASP A 92 10.17 -6.90 -26.97
N ASN A 93 10.14 -5.92 -26.04
CA ASN A 93 10.31 -4.51 -26.37
C ASN A 93 11.69 -4.24 -27.01
N PRO A 94 11.86 -3.16 -27.78
CA PRO A 94 13.18 -2.77 -28.27
C PRO A 94 14.03 -2.17 -27.13
N GLU A 95 15.34 -2.40 -27.17
CA GLU A 95 16.29 -1.69 -26.30
C GLU A 95 16.06 -0.15 -26.41
N PRO A 96 16.06 0.59 -25.29
CA PRO A 96 16.41 0.15 -23.93
C PRO A 96 15.23 -0.35 -23.07
N TYR A 97 14.02 -0.51 -23.62
CA TYR A 97 12.78 -0.75 -22.87
C TYR A 97 12.45 -2.23 -22.64
N ASP A 98 13.40 -3.13 -22.88
CA ASP A 98 13.34 -4.58 -22.65
C ASP A 98 13.85 -4.99 -21.24
N ARG A 99 14.37 -4.02 -20.48
CA ARG A 99 14.84 -4.19 -19.11
C ARG A 99 14.13 -3.23 -18.17
N ALA A 100 13.85 -3.70 -16.96
CA ALA A 100 13.35 -2.87 -15.90
C ALA A 100 14.42 -1.87 -15.42
N GLY A 101 13.99 -0.81 -14.75
CA GLY A 101 14.91 0.16 -14.15
C GLY A 101 14.22 1.45 -13.72
N VAL A 102 15.01 2.38 -13.22
CA VAL A 102 14.54 3.72 -12.82
C VAL A 102 15.03 4.74 -13.82
N GLY A 103 14.16 5.67 -14.19
CA GLY A 103 14.50 6.77 -15.08
C GLY A 103 13.70 8.02 -14.77
N TYR A 104 14.09 9.13 -15.39
CA TYR A 104 13.49 10.44 -15.19
C TYR A 104 13.15 11.11 -16.52
N TYR A 105 12.29 12.13 -16.46
CA TYR A 105 11.89 12.90 -17.65
C TYR A 105 12.83 14.10 -17.86
N GLU A 106 13.88 13.89 -18.67
CA GLU A 106 14.87 14.91 -19.08
C GLU A 106 14.15 16.13 -19.67
N GLY A 107 14.55 17.32 -19.23
CA GLY A 107 14.01 18.60 -19.72
C GLY A 107 12.57 18.93 -19.28
N PHE A 108 11.98 18.17 -18.34
CA PHE A 108 10.68 18.48 -17.72
C PHE A 108 10.81 18.73 -16.22
N GLN A 109 10.12 19.75 -15.73
CA GLN A 109 9.98 20.08 -14.32
C GLN A 109 8.58 20.64 -14.05
N PHE A 110 7.96 20.25 -12.94
CA PHE A 110 6.74 20.87 -12.43
C PHE A 110 7.01 22.28 -11.89
N SER A 111 6.13 23.25 -12.18
CA SER A 111 6.28 24.63 -11.68
C SER A 111 5.73 24.86 -10.27
N PHE A 112 4.99 23.88 -9.73
CA PHE A 112 4.35 23.88 -8.41
C PHE A 112 3.38 25.04 -8.15
N ASP A 113 2.58 25.42 -9.15
CA ASP A 113 1.55 26.43 -9.00
C ASP A 113 0.15 25.86 -8.70
N GLY A 114 0.04 24.53 -8.55
CA GLY A 114 -1.20 23.83 -8.25
C GLY A 114 -2.09 23.61 -9.47
N GLU A 115 -1.65 23.97 -10.67
CA GLU A 115 -2.46 23.88 -11.90
C GLU A 115 -1.80 22.95 -12.92
N ASN A 116 -2.62 22.23 -13.70
CA ASN A 116 -2.14 21.30 -14.73
C ASN A 116 -1.73 22.00 -16.05
N ASP A 117 -1.20 23.23 -16.02
CA ASP A 117 -0.82 23.98 -17.22
C ASP A 117 0.66 23.83 -17.65
N ASP A 118 1.45 23.13 -16.82
CA ASP A 118 2.85 22.74 -17.07
C ASP A 118 3.03 21.94 -18.39
N PHE A 119 2.02 21.17 -18.78
CA PHE A 119 2.05 20.31 -19.97
C PHE A 119 0.68 20.25 -20.67
N SER A 120 0.68 19.75 -21.91
CA SER A 120 -0.54 19.39 -22.64
C SER A 120 -0.79 17.90 -22.52
N GLU A 121 -2.01 17.49 -22.18
CA GLU A 121 -2.39 16.08 -22.03
C GLU A 121 -1.86 15.19 -23.17
N SER A 122 -1.22 14.09 -22.77
CA SER A 122 -0.69 13.09 -23.70
C SER A 122 -1.83 12.34 -24.39
N PRO A 123 -1.86 12.24 -25.73
CA PRO A 123 -2.84 11.41 -26.42
C PRO A 123 -2.65 9.93 -26.08
N ALA A 124 -3.65 9.10 -26.38
CA ALA A 124 -3.49 7.65 -26.31
C ALA A 124 -2.32 7.20 -27.21
N PRO A 125 -1.38 6.36 -26.72
CA PRO A 125 -0.23 5.93 -27.49
C PRO A 125 -0.66 5.10 -28.70
N VAL A 126 -0.12 5.43 -29.87
CA VAL A 126 -0.28 4.59 -31.07
C VAL A 126 0.71 3.41 -31.03
N GLU A 127 0.45 2.36 -31.80
CA GLU A 127 1.25 1.10 -31.82
C GLU A 127 2.78 1.32 -31.79
N GLU A 128 3.33 2.26 -32.56
CA GLU A 128 4.78 2.54 -32.57
C GLU A 128 5.34 3.13 -31.27
N GLN A 129 4.48 3.63 -30.38
CA GLN A 129 4.83 4.23 -29.09
C GLN A 129 4.63 3.26 -27.93
N GLN A 130 3.91 2.16 -28.13
CA GLN A 130 3.52 1.25 -27.05
C GLN A 130 4.71 0.45 -26.52
N ASP A 131 5.77 0.25 -27.31
CA ASP A 131 6.92 -0.53 -26.88
C ASP A 131 7.98 0.31 -26.10
N GLY A 132 7.64 1.53 -25.69
CA GLY A 132 8.55 2.41 -24.94
C GLY A 132 7.81 3.41 -24.05
N VAL A 133 8.55 4.14 -23.22
CA VAL A 133 7.97 5.19 -22.38
C VAL A 133 7.67 6.43 -23.22
N PHE A 134 6.46 6.96 -23.10
CA PHE A 134 6.02 8.16 -23.82
C PHE A 134 5.43 9.18 -22.86
N ALA A 135 5.86 10.44 -22.95
CA ALA A 135 5.40 11.52 -22.09
C ALA A 135 4.87 12.72 -22.89
N ALA A 136 3.99 13.49 -22.25
CA ALA A 136 3.46 14.75 -22.73
C ALA A 136 4.53 15.83 -22.87
N ALA A 137 5.54 15.79 -21.99
CA ALA A 137 6.67 16.71 -21.94
C ALA A 137 7.90 16.02 -21.36
N GLY A 138 9.08 16.40 -21.85
CA GLY A 138 10.35 15.74 -21.54
C GLY A 138 10.56 14.44 -22.31
N ASP A 139 11.80 13.96 -22.30
CA ASP A 139 12.19 12.66 -22.84
C ASP A 139 12.56 11.73 -21.68
N PHE A 140 12.12 10.46 -21.69
CA PHE A 140 12.44 9.53 -20.60
C PHE A 140 13.86 8.96 -20.77
N GLU A 141 14.69 9.09 -19.73
CA GLU A 141 16.06 8.60 -19.71
C GLU A 141 16.30 7.71 -18.47
N TYR A 142 16.84 6.51 -18.71
CA TYR A 142 17.21 5.59 -17.63
C TYR A 142 18.41 6.11 -16.84
N LEU A 143 18.29 6.11 -15.51
CA LEU A 143 19.38 6.36 -14.57
C LEU A 143 20.18 5.08 -14.31
N ILE A 144 19.49 3.97 -14.05
CA ILE A 144 20.06 2.65 -13.78
C ILE A 144 19.05 1.55 -14.12
N ARG A 145 19.52 0.36 -14.50
CA ARG A 145 18.66 -0.76 -14.93
C ARG A 145 18.98 -2.07 -14.21
N GLU A 146 17.97 -2.92 -14.15
CA GLU A 146 18.00 -4.31 -13.68
C GLU A 146 19.29 -5.02 -14.09
N GLY A 147 20.15 -5.41 -13.16
CA GLY A 147 21.33 -6.23 -13.45
C GLY A 147 22.56 -5.45 -13.94
N ASP A 148 22.51 -4.11 -14.00
CA ASP A 148 23.71 -3.30 -14.21
C ASP A 148 24.73 -3.57 -13.09
N ALA A 149 26.02 -3.54 -13.43
CA ALA A 149 27.09 -3.80 -12.47
C ALA A 149 27.22 -2.63 -11.49
N ILE A 150 27.17 -2.93 -10.19
CA ILE A 150 27.25 -1.94 -9.11
C ILE A 150 28.30 -2.33 -8.06
N ASN A 151 28.56 -1.44 -7.10
CA ASN A 151 29.52 -1.65 -6.02
C ASN A 151 30.91 -2.08 -6.53
N GLY A 152 31.45 -1.36 -7.51
CA GLY A 152 32.71 -1.74 -8.19
C GLY A 152 32.66 -3.06 -8.96
N GLY A 153 31.46 -3.52 -9.32
CA GLY A 153 31.20 -4.75 -10.05
C GLY A 153 31.16 -6.02 -9.20
N THR A 154 31.07 -5.90 -7.86
CA THR A 154 30.88 -7.06 -6.97
C THR A 154 29.42 -7.46 -6.84
N GLU A 155 28.51 -6.57 -7.21
CA GLU A 155 27.06 -6.76 -7.14
C GLU A 155 26.42 -6.40 -8.48
N ARG A 156 25.17 -6.83 -8.66
CA ARG A 156 24.30 -6.44 -9.76
C ARG A 156 23.06 -5.75 -9.18
N TRP A 157 22.63 -4.65 -9.79
CA TRP A 157 21.50 -3.86 -9.31
C TRP A 157 20.22 -4.70 -9.32
N GLY A 158 19.51 -4.75 -8.20
CA GLY A 158 18.30 -5.55 -8.01
C GLY A 158 18.53 -7.01 -7.66
N ILE A 159 19.78 -7.51 -7.63
CA ILE A 159 20.07 -8.93 -7.39
C ILE A 159 20.71 -9.13 -6.02
N THR A 160 19.99 -9.82 -5.13
CA THR A 160 20.46 -10.14 -3.78
C THR A 160 21.55 -11.22 -3.79
N GLN A 161 22.34 -11.28 -2.73
CA GLN A 161 23.45 -12.23 -2.59
C GLN A 161 23.39 -13.02 -1.29
N THR A 162 23.90 -14.25 -1.33
CA THR A 162 24.26 -15.01 -0.14
C THR A 162 25.33 -14.27 0.68
N PRO A 163 25.54 -14.60 1.97
CA PRO A 163 26.56 -13.95 2.79
C PRO A 163 28.00 -14.07 2.25
N ASP A 164 28.28 -15.07 1.40
CA ASP A 164 29.58 -15.24 0.73
C ASP A 164 29.68 -14.53 -0.64
N GLY A 165 28.66 -13.76 -1.04
CA GLY A 165 28.68 -12.90 -2.22
C GLY A 165 28.33 -13.60 -3.52
N ARG A 166 27.51 -14.66 -3.49
CA ARG A 166 26.96 -15.29 -4.70
C ARG A 166 25.54 -14.78 -4.94
N ASP A 167 25.27 -14.38 -6.17
CA ASP A 167 23.94 -13.93 -6.58
C ASP A 167 22.90 -15.03 -6.32
N VAL A 168 21.81 -14.67 -5.65
CA VAL A 168 20.68 -15.53 -5.38
C VAL A 168 19.75 -15.48 -6.57
N THR A 169 19.89 -16.45 -7.47
CA THR A 169 19.08 -16.57 -8.68
C THR A 169 18.80 -18.05 -8.97
N THR A 170 17.79 -18.31 -9.80
CA THR A 170 17.48 -19.67 -10.29
C THR A 170 18.58 -20.27 -11.17
N GLU A 171 19.47 -19.43 -11.72
CA GLU A 171 20.68 -19.89 -12.43
C GLU A 171 21.74 -20.47 -11.50
N ASN A 172 21.81 -19.99 -10.25
CA ASN A 172 22.82 -20.41 -9.28
C ASN A 172 22.29 -21.46 -8.30
N PHE A 173 21.02 -21.34 -7.88
CA PHE A 173 20.46 -22.15 -6.79
C PHE A 173 19.10 -22.74 -7.15
N ALA A 174 18.84 -23.96 -6.65
CA ALA A 174 17.53 -24.58 -6.73
C ALA A 174 16.55 -23.88 -5.78
N GLY A 175 15.32 -23.67 -6.23
CA GLY A 175 14.34 -22.86 -5.54
C GLY A 175 13.33 -22.31 -6.53
N THR A 176 12.32 -21.65 -6.00
CA THR A 176 11.41 -20.82 -6.79
C THR A 176 11.80 -19.35 -6.64
N THR A 177 11.24 -18.48 -7.48
CA THR A 177 11.38 -17.02 -7.36
C THR A 177 10.01 -16.39 -7.57
N TYR A 178 9.79 -15.23 -6.96
CA TYR A 178 8.56 -14.46 -7.14
C TYR A 178 8.51 -13.84 -8.53
N GLY A 179 9.58 -13.14 -8.90
CA GLY A 179 9.84 -12.66 -10.26
C GLY A 179 11.32 -12.86 -10.63
N ASP A 180 11.70 -12.48 -11.84
CA ASP A 180 13.11 -12.42 -12.21
C ASP A 180 13.86 -11.40 -11.29
N SER A 181 15.04 -11.74 -10.77
CA SER A 181 15.76 -10.89 -9.83
C SER A 181 16.09 -9.50 -10.41
N GLY A 182 15.65 -8.42 -9.75
CA GLY A 182 15.84 -7.04 -10.20
C GLY A 182 14.83 -6.56 -11.27
N TYR A 183 13.89 -7.41 -11.67
CA TYR A 183 12.92 -7.13 -12.73
C TYR A 183 11.73 -6.32 -12.25
N ASN A 184 11.54 -6.18 -10.93
CA ASN A 184 10.37 -5.56 -10.33
C ASN A 184 10.74 -4.30 -9.50
N PRO A 185 11.46 -3.31 -10.05
CA PRO A 185 11.79 -2.11 -9.30
C PRO A 185 10.54 -1.29 -9.03
N ASP A 186 10.38 -0.86 -7.78
CA ASP A 186 9.15 -0.21 -7.32
C ASP A 186 9.43 1.16 -6.69
N ALA A 187 8.90 1.44 -5.49
CA ALA A 187 8.97 2.71 -4.78
C ALA A 187 10.35 3.36 -4.86
N ASN A 188 10.34 4.68 -5.03
CA ASN A 188 11.55 5.49 -5.06
C ASN A 188 11.49 6.59 -3.99
N HIS A 189 12.52 6.67 -3.15
CA HIS A 189 12.67 7.74 -2.16
C HIS A 189 14.06 8.35 -2.23
N PHE A 190 14.13 9.66 -2.46
CA PHE A 190 15.40 10.37 -2.51
C PHE A 190 15.72 11.07 -1.19
N VAL A 191 16.90 10.81 -0.66
CA VAL A 191 17.43 11.50 0.52
C VAL A 191 18.58 12.40 0.12
N ALA A 192 18.34 13.71 0.13
CA ALA A 192 19.34 14.73 -0.16
C ALA A 192 20.50 14.72 0.85
N THR A 193 21.70 15.04 0.36
CA THR A 193 22.93 15.16 1.16
C THR A 193 23.49 16.59 1.19
N ASP A 194 22.91 17.48 0.38
CA ASP A 194 23.19 18.91 0.32
C ASP A 194 21.91 19.74 0.54
N ASP A 195 22.09 21.02 0.89
CA ASP A 195 20.98 21.94 1.15
C ASP A 195 20.22 22.34 -0.13
N ASP A 196 20.84 22.18 -1.31
CA ASP A 196 20.26 22.54 -2.60
C ASP A 196 19.46 21.36 -3.22
N GLY A 197 19.48 20.18 -2.58
CA GLY A 197 18.80 18.98 -3.07
C GLY A 197 19.35 18.43 -4.38
N THR A 198 20.62 18.72 -4.71
CA THR A 198 21.25 18.37 -5.98
C THR A 198 22.15 17.14 -5.92
N GLU A 199 22.44 16.61 -4.73
CA GLU A 199 23.17 15.36 -4.55
C GLU A 199 22.57 14.54 -3.40
N GLY A 200 22.49 13.22 -3.55
CA GLY A 200 21.90 12.38 -2.52
C GLY A 200 21.86 10.90 -2.87
N PHE A 201 21.00 10.16 -2.16
CA PHE A 201 20.81 8.73 -2.38
C PHE A 201 19.35 8.44 -2.72
N LEU A 202 19.12 7.81 -3.86
CA LEU A 202 17.85 7.21 -4.23
C LEU A 202 17.77 5.80 -3.64
N PHE A 203 16.71 5.53 -2.89
CA PHE A 203 16.34 4.21 -2.42
C PHE A 203 15.23 3.68 -3.32
N THR A 204 15.48 2.57 -3.99
CA THR A 204 14.53 1.93 -4.91
C THR A 204 14.23 0.53 -4.41
N ASN A 205 12.96 0.20 -4.23
CA ASN A 205 12.54 -1.14 -3.85
C ASN A 205 12.65 -2.12 -5.04
N ASP A 206 12.81 -3.41 -4.78
CA ASP A 206 12.57 -4.48 -5.75
C ASP A 206 11.56 -5.47 -5.16
N GLU A 207 10.44 -5.60 -5.83
CA GLU A 207 9.29 -6.39 -5.42
C GLU A 207 9.51 -7.88 -5.77
N ASN A 208 10.43 -8.49 -5.02
CA ASN A 208 10.84 -9.88 -5.25
C ASN A 208 11.06 -10.65 -3.94
N SER A 209 11.36 -11.94 -4.03
CA SER A 209 11.62 -12.83 -2.89
C SER A 209 12.91 -13.61 -3.16
N PRO A 210 14.06 -13.24 -2.54
CA PRO A 210 14.23 -12.24 -1.49
C PRO A 210 13.94 -10.80 -1.97
N GLY A 211 13.37 -9.98 -1.10
CA GLY A 211 13.10 -8.58 -1.41
C GLY A 211 14.39 -7.75 -1.42
N ASN A 212 14.35 -6.61 -2.09
CA ASN A 212 15.50 -5.72 -2.18
C ASN A 212 15.14 -4.25 -1.94
N VAL A 213 16.13 -3.50 -1.48
CA VAL A 213 16.13 -2.04 -1.42
C VAL A 213 17.50 -1.60 -1.92
N MET A 214 17.57 -1.12 -3.15
CA MET A 214 18.79 -0.62 -3.77
C MET A 214 19.03 0.81 -3.32
N ARG A 215 20.29 1.16 -2.99
CA ARG A 215 20.69 2.54 -2.69
C ARG A 215 21.63 3.04 -3.78
N THR A 216 21.16 3.97 -4.59
CA THR A 216 21.86 4.51 -5.77
C THR A 216 22.20 5.98 -5.53
N PRO A 217 23.49 6.37 -5.47
CA PRO A 217 23.86 7.78 -5.37
C PRO A 217 23.47 8.51 -6.66
N LEU A 218 22.82 9.67 -6.52
CA LEU A 218 22.46 10.55 -7.62
C LEU A 218 23.08 11.93 -7.44
N SER A 219 23.38 12.59 -8.56
CA SER A 219 23.80 13.99 -8.57
C SER A 219 23.28 14.72 -9.81
N GLN A 220 22.92 15.99 -9.64
CA GLN A 220 22.53 16.87 -10.71
C GLN A 220 23.76 17.53 -11.36
N THR A 221 23.76 17.58 -12.69
CA THR A 221 24.78 18.26 -13.49
C THR A 221 24.58 19.78 -13.49
N GLU A 222 25.58 20.54 -13.97
CA GLU A 222 25.47 22.01 -14.08
C GLU A 222 24.29 22.48 -14.96
N ASP A 223 23.81 21.62 -15.86
CA ASP A 223 22.70 21.91 -16.78
C ASP A 223 21.32 21.50 -16.21
N GLY A 224 21.26 20.90 -15.01
CA GLY A 224 20.01 20.49 -14.34
C GLY A 224 19.61 19.03 -14.56
N GLU A 225 20.42 18.25 -15.29
CA GLU A 225 20.12 16.84 -15.59
C GLU A 225 20.66 15.91 -14.51
N TRP A 226 19.98 14.78 -14.28
CA TRP A 226 20.32 13.81 -13.22
C TRP A 226 21.21 12.67 -13.74
N GLU A 227 22.22 12.30 -12.95
CA GLU A 227 23.11 11.17 -13.23
C GLU A 227 23.18 10.23 -12.02
N ALA A 228 23.25 8.91 -12.27
CA ALA A 228 23.46 7.88 -11.26
C ALA A 228 24.91 7.40 -11.19
N ASP A 229 25.40 7.16 -9.97
CA ASP A 229 26.73 6.58 -9.72
C ASP A 229 26.63 5.07 -9.42
N ALA A 230 26.55 4.28 -10.49
CA ALA A 230 26.49 2.82 -10.40
C ALA A 230 27.71 2.22 -9.67
N GLU A 231 28.90 2.83 -9.75
CA GLU A 231 30.11 2.32 -9.10
C GLU A 231 29.96 2.28 -7.57
N ASN A 232 29.20 3.23 -6.99
CA ASN A 232 28.97 3.35 -5.55
C ASN A 232 27.53 2.96 -5.13
N ALA A 233 26.69 2.53 -6.07
CA ALA A 233 25.40 1.93 -5.76
C ALA A 233 25.57 0.57 -5.09
N ILE A 234 24.62 0.19 -4.23
CA ILE A 234 24.61 -1.07 -3.49
C ILE A 234 23.19 -1.66 -3.45
N ASN A 235 23.07 -2.97 -3.26
CA ASN A 235 21.83 -3.55 -2.72
C ASN A 235 21.92 -3.45 -1.19
N ALA A 236 21.14 -2.58 -0.55
CA ALA A 236 21.26 -2.33 0.89
C ALA A 236 20.97 -3.60 1.72
N VAL A 237 20.12 -4.48 1.21
CA VAL A 237 19.75 -5.75 1.84
C VAL A 237 20.91 -6.74 1.94
N ASN A 238 21.97 -6.57 1.12
CA ASN A 238 23.19 -7.36 1.20
C ASN A 238 24.09 -6.96 2.39
N THR A 239 23.73 -5.95 3.18
CA THR A 239 24.47 -5.58 4.39
C THR A 239 24.14 -6.50 5.56
N ASP A 240 25.06 -6.61 6.53
CA ASP A 240 24.83 -7.42 7.73
C ASP A 240 23.63 -6.92 8.54
N ALA A 241 23.42 -5.60 8.60
CA ALA A 241 22.33 -4.99 9.36
C ALA A 241 20.94 -5.40 8.83
N PHE A 242 20.77 -5.49 7.51
CA PHE A 242 19.53 -6.01 6.93
C PHE A 242 19.36 -7.51 7.17
N ARG A 243 20.43 -8.31 7.09
CA ARG A 243 20.34 -9.75 7.40
C ARG A 243 20.00 -9.99 8.87
N GLU A 244 20.49 -9.16 9.79
CA GLU A 244 20.21 -9.24 11.24
C GLU A 244 18.72 -9.06 11.58
N ILE A 245 17.96 -8.32 10.77
CA ILE A 245 16.50 -8.18 10.92
C ILE A 245 15.69 -9.23 10.13
N GLY A 246 16.35 -10.24 9.57
CA GLY A 246 15.74 -11.30 8.77
C GLY A 246 15.65 -10.98 7.26
N GLY A 247 16.40 -9.98 6.78
CA GLY A 247 16.27 -9.47 5.42
C GLY A 247 14.92 -8.80 5.18
N THR A 248 14.52 -8.72 3.92
CA THR A 248 13.22 -8.17 3.52
C THR A 248 12.59 -9.02 2.42
N ARG A 249 11.31 -8.80 2.15
CA ARG A 249 10.55 -9.62 1.22
C ARG A 249 9.49 -8.80 0.50
N ILE A 250 9.54 -8.84 -0.83
CA ILE A 250 8.52 -8.31 -1.74
C ILE A 250 8.29 -6.83 -1.40
N ASN A 251 9.38 -6.07 -1.56
CA ASN A 251 9.37 -4.65 -1.29
C ASN A 251 8.60 -3.96 -2.40
N CYS A 252 7.36 -3.58 -2.15
CA CYS A 252 6.52 -2.89 -3.12
C CYS A 252 6.67 -1.38 -2.93
N TYR A 253 5.62 -0.71 -2.47
CA TYR A 253 5.60 0.73 -2.20
C TYR A 253 6.40 1.13 -0.93
N GLY A 254 6.16 2.33 -0.39
CA GLY A 254 6.99 2.97 0.62
C GLY A 254 6.63 4.44 0.82
N ASP A 255 7.39 5.12 1.68
CA ASP A 255 7.19 6.54 1.99
C ASP A 255 8.54 7.21 2.35
N LEU A 256 8.65 8.52 2.20
CA LEU A 256 9.74 9.30 2.79
C LEU A 256 9.24 9.93 4.09
N SER A 257 9.65 9.37 5.22
CA SER A 257 9.14 9.80 6.53
C SER A 257 9.38 11.30 6.80
N PRO A 258 8.59 11.95 7.67
CA PRO A 258 8.82 13.34 8.08
C PRO A 258 10.16 13.60 8.78
N TRP A 259 10.86 12.55 9.22
CA TRP A 259 12.23 12.63 9.76
C TRP A 259 13.31 12.26 8.72
N ASN A 260 12.95 12.30 7.44
CA ASN A 260 13.81 12.16 6.26
C ASN A 260 14.56 10.82 6.22
N THR A 261 13.83 9.74 6.45
CA THR A 261 14.31 8.37 6.21
C THR A 261 13.39 7.65 5.23
N PRO A 262 13.96 6.89 4.28
CA PRO A 262 13.18 6.14 3.32
C PRO A 262 12.59 4.91 4.01
N LEU A 263 11.30 4.71 3.78
CA LEU A 263 10.51 3.59 4.27
C LEU A 263 10.16 2.71 3.08
N SER A 264 10.30 1.40 3.25
CA SER A 264 9.85 0.41 2.29
C SER A 264 8.77 -0.48 2.91
N SER A 265 7.77 -0.90 2.14
CA SER A 265 6.72 -1.81 2.60
C SER A 265 6.92 -3.22 2.07
N GLU A 266 6.79 -4.22 2.94
CA GLU A 266 6.77 -5.63 2.54
C GLU A 266 5.33 -6.09 2.22
N GLU A 267 5.10 -6.43 0.96
CA GLU A 267 3.81 -6.87 0.44
C GLU A 267 3.65 -8.40 0.56
N ASN A 268 3.59 -8.86 1.80
CA ASN A 268 3.58 -10.29 2.12
C ASN A 268 2.20 -10.97 1.95
N TYR A 269 1.79 -11.32 0.73
CA TYR A 269 0.49 -11.97 0.46
C TYR A 269 0.30 -13.36 1.09
N ALA A 270 1.36 -14.02 1.56
CA ALA A 270 1.24 -15.33 2.23
C ALA A 270 0.76 -15.23 3.69
N HIS A 271 0.50 -14.02 4.21
CA HIS A 271 0.01 -13.80 5.58
C HIS A 271 -1.40 -14.33 5.93
N PRO A 272 -2.36 -14.57 5.01
CA PRO A 272 -3.71 -14.98 5.38
C PRO A 272 -3.77 -16.33 6.10
N ARG A 273 -4.47 -16.33 7.24
CA ARG A 273 -4.89 -17.55 7.96
C ARG A 273 -6.23 -18.07 7.41
N ALA A 274 -7.25 -17.23 7.33
CA ALA A 274 -8.54 -17.60 6.76
C ALA A 274 -8.72 -17.06 5.33
N ASN A 275 -9.23 -17.93 4.46
CA ASN A 275 -9.41 -17.72 3.02
C ASN A 275 -10.55 -16.73 2.73
N LEU A 276 -10.32 -15.75 1.84
CA LEU A 276 -11.29 -14.78 1.34
C LEU A 276 -12.11 -14.14 2.47
N THR A 277 -13.43 -14.33 2.54
CA THR A 277 -14.31 -13.78 3.59
C THR A 277 -14.40 -14.63 4.85
N GLY A 278 -13.85 -15.85 4.86
CA GLY A 278 -13.89 -16.74 6.01
C GLY A 278 -13.15 -16.19 7.23
N THR A 279 -13.54 -16.64 8.42
CA THR A 279 -12.95 -16.27 9.71
C THR A 279 -12.25 -17.46 10.37
N ILE A 280 -11.47 -17.22 11.43
CA ILE A 280 -10.89 -18.31 12.23
C ILE A 280 -11.98 -18.97 13.08
N GLY A 281 -12.98 -18.20 13.53
CA GLY A 281 -14.19 -18.72 14.15
C GLY A 281 -14.89 -19.77 13.29
N ASP A 282 -14.98 -19.56 11.97
CA ASP A 282 -15.58 -20.53 11.04
C ASP A 282 -14.80 -21.86 11.01
N ILE A 283 -13.47 -21.79 11.01
CA ILE A 283 -12.58 -22.98 11.05
C ILE A 283 -12.78 -23.75 12.37
N VAL A 284 -12.78 -23.04 13.50
CA VAL A 284 -12.96 -23.65 14.82
C VAL A 284 -14.37 -24.24 14.98
N GLU A 285 -15.42 -23.60 14.45
CA GLU A 285 -16.79 -24.14 14.46
C GLU A 285 -16.92 -25.40 13.60
N ALA A 286 -16.29 -25.41 12.42
CA ALA A 286 -16.26 -26.57 11.55
C ALA A 286 -15.49 -27.75 12.17
N GLY A 287 -14.45 -27.46 12.96
CA GLY A 287 -13.55 -28.45 13.56
C GLY A 287 -12.57 -29.06 12.54
N ASP A 288 -12.41 -28.38 11.41
CA ASP A 288 -11.55 -28.72 10.27
C ASP A 288 -11.38 -27.45 9.41
N GLY A 289 -10.25 -27.32 8.71
CA GLY A 289 -9.91 -26.13 7.91
C GLY A 289 -10.01 -26.30 6.39
N GLU A 290 -10.58 -27.40 5.89
CA GLU A 290 -10.78 -27.66 4.46
C GLU A 290 -11.57 -26.52 3.80
N GLY A 291 -11.05 -25.95 2.71
CA GLY A 291 -11.67 -24.81 2.01
C GLY A 291 -11.45 -23.44 2.66
N LEU A 292 -11.02 -23.40 3.92
CA LEU A 292 -10.94 -22.18 4.73
C LEU A 292 -9.51 -21.75 5.06
N ARG A 293 -8.50 -22.64 5.03
CA ARG A 293 -7.11 -22.26 5.33
C ARG A 293 -6.43 -21.52 4.17
N GLY A 294 -5.72 -20.46 4.53
CA GLY A 294 -4.81 -19.69 3.66
C GLY A 294 -3.36 -20.16 3.73
N ALA A 295 -2.49 -19.46 3.00
CA ALA A 295 -1.10 -19.86 2.80
C ALA A 295 -0.24 -19.88 4.07
N ALA A 296 -0.57 -19.07 5.09
CA ALA A 296 0.27 -18.92 6.28
C ALA A 296 0.54 -20.23 7.03
N TYR A 297 -0.35 -21.22 6.93
CA TYR A 297 -0.17 -22.53 7.55
C TYR A 297 0.95 -23.37 6.92
N PHE A 298 1.25 -23.12 5.64
CA PHE A 298 2.11 -23.97 4.82
C PHE A 298 3.49 -23.34 4.56
N TRP A 299 3.84 -22.25 5.24
CA TRP A 299 5.11 -21.54 5.04
C TRP A 299 6.35 -22.42 5.23
N ASN A 300 6.32 -23.34 6.21
CA ASN A 300 7.41 -24.26 6.52
C ASN A 300 7.30 -25.60 5.77
N ARG A 301 6.34 -25.75 4.87
CA ARG A 301 6.25 -26.92 4.02
C ARG A 301 7.43 -26.94 3.03
N PRO A 302 8.18 -28.05 2.86
CA PRO A 302 9.12 -28.19 1.76
C PRO A 302 8.45 -27.92 0.41
N ASN A 303 9.07 -27.10 -0.44
CA ASN A 303 8.44 -26.52 -1.64
C ASN A 303 7.09 -25.86 -1.30
N PRO A 304 7.05 -24.78 -0.52
CA PRO A 304 5.81 -24.29 0.08
C PRO A 304 4.77 -23.90 -0.98
N SER A 305 5.18 -23.26 -2.08
CA SER A 305 4.28 -22.86 -3.18
C SER A 305 3.55 -24.02 -3.87
N GLU A 306 4.03 -25.26 -3.72
CA GLU A 306 3.40 -26.46 -4.31
C GLU A 306 2.17 -26.94 -3.51
N ILE A 307 1.79 -26.26 -2.42
CA ILE A 307 0.57 -26.62 -1.68
C ILE A 307 -0.69 -26.51 -2.53
N GLN A 308 -0.80 -25.51 -3.41
CA GLN A 308 -1.99 -25.32 -4.23
C GLN A 308 -2.24 -26.49 -5.20
N PRO A 309 -1.27 -26.90 -6.05
CA PRO A 309 -1.48 -28.08 -6.89
C PRO A 309 -1.67 -29.34 -6.06
N ALA A 310 -1.00 -29.47 -4.91
CA ALA A 310 -1.14 -30.64 -4.03
C ALA A 310 -2.57 -30.82 -3.49
N VAL A 311 -3.16 -29.74 -2.95
CA VAL A 311 -4.55 -29.73 -2.44
C VAL A 311 -5.56 -30.06 -3.54
N ASN A 312 -5.32 -29.62 -4.77
CA ASN A 312 -6.18 -29.95 -5.92
C ASN A 312 -6.10 -31.42 -6.35
N ASP A 313 -5.00 -32.10 -6.04
CA ASP A 313 -4.73 -33.48 -6.45
C ASP A 313 -5.05 -34.52 -5.36
N TYR A 314 -5.28 -34.10 -4.12
CA TYR A 314 -5.61 -35.01 -3.02
C TYR A 314 -7.04 -35.55 -3.14
N ASP A 315 -7.21 -36.86 -2.89
CA ASP A 315 -8.52 -37.52 -2.93
C ASP A 315 -9.32 -37.31 -1.61
N GLU A 316 -8.64 -36.84 -0.56
CA GLU A 316 -9.15 -36.71 0.81
C GLU A 316 -9.86 -35.38 1.09
N VAL A 317 -9.64 -34.36 0.25
CA VAL A 317 -10.22 -33.03 0.36
C VAL A 317 -10.77 -32.56 -0.98
N ASP A 318 -11.81 -31.73 -0.95
CA ASP A 318 -12.31 -30.99 -2.11
C ASP A 318 -11.39 -29.76 -2.30
N GLY A 319 -10.46 -29.84 -3.24
CA GLY A 319 -9.47 -28.78 -3.48
C GLY A 319 -10.07 -27.38 -3.61
N TRP A 320 -9.35 -26.37 -3.11
CA TRP A 320 -9.76 -24.96 -3.09
C TRP A 320 -8.59 -24.03 -3.40
N TYR A 321 -8.88 -22.75 -3.62
CA TYR A 321 -7.84 -21.73 -3.75
C TYR A 321 -7.24 -21.38 -2.38
N VAL A 322 -5.98 -21.70 -2.17
CA VAL A 322 -5.22 -21.37 -0.95
C VAL A 322 -4.75 -19.92 -1.06
N GLN A 323 -5.52 -18.96 -0.55
CA GLN A 323 -5.19 -17.53 -0.70
C GLN A 323 -3.76 -17.21 -0.25
N GLY A 324 -3.00 -16.61 -1.17
CA GLY A 324 -1.61 -16.19 -0.97
C GLY A 324 -0.55 -17.25 -1.28
N TYR A 325 -0.90 -18.44 -1.79
CA TYR A 325 0.09 -19.53 -1.92
C TYR A 325 1.24 -19.20 -2.87
N TRP A 326 0.96 -18.50 -3.97
CA TRP A 326 1.89 -18.17 -5.04
C TRP A 326 3.00 -17.26 -4.53
N ASN A 327 2.66 -16.41 -3.54
CA ASN A 327 3.58 -15.53 -2.88
C ASN A 327 4.63 -16.30 -2.09
N MET A 328 4.41 -17.55 -1.66
CA MET A 328 5.42 -18.38 -0.98
C MET A 328 6.58 -18.82 -1.88
N THR A 329 6.59 -18.42 -3.14
CA THR A 329 7.78 -18.54 -3.99
C THR A 329 8.96 -17.72 -3.44
N GLY A 330 10.18 -18.18 -3.69
CA GLY A 330 11.41 -17.51 -3.24
C GLY A 330 11.75 -17.65 -1.75
N VAL A 331 10.94 -18.35 -0.95
CA VAL A 331 11.22 -18.55 0.49
C VAL A 331 12.53 -19.32 0.69
N GLU A 332 12.85 -20.29 -0.16
CA GLU A 332 14.13 -21.01 -0.11
C GLU A 332 15.30 -20.10 -0.50
N HIS A 333 15.12 -19.24 -1.51
CA HIS A 333 16.13 -18.26 -1.90
C HIS A 333 16.37 -17.22 -0.80
N LEU A 334 15.32 -16.83 -0.07
CA LEU A 334 15.42 -16.02 1.13
C LEU A 334 16.21 -16.72 2.23
N ALA A 335 16.00 -18.03 2.44
CA ALA A 335 16.84 -18.83 3.35
C ALA A 335 18.33 -18.74 2.96
N TYR A 336 18.67 -18.90 1.67
CA TYR A 336 20.05 -18.81 1.19
C TYR A 336 20.65 -17.41 1.34
N HIS A 337 19.86 -16.36 1.09
CA HIS A 337 20.26 -14.98 1.32
C HIS A 337 20.62 -14.72 2.79
N LEU A 338 19.90 -15.35 3.72
CA LEU A 338 20.13 -15.30 5.16
C LEU A 338 21.24 -16.24 5.65
N GLY A 339 21.75 -17.13 4.78
CA GLY A 339 22.92 -17.97 5.05
C GLY A 339 22.63 -19.44 5.31
N ALA A 340 21.45 -19.94 4.93
CA ALA A 340 21.22 -21.39 4.81
C ALA A 340 22.19 -21.99 3.79
N GLU A 341 22.62 -23.23 4.01
CA GLU A 341 23.46 -23.95 3.05
C GLU A 341 22.70 -24.15 1.72
N PRO A 342 23.14 -23.51 0.63
CA PRO A 342 22.33 -23.47 -0.58
C PRO A 342 22.42 -24.77 -1.39
N VAL A 343 21.32 -25.12 -2.03
CA VAL A 343 21.30 -26.19 -3.04
C VAL A 343 21.60 -25.59 -4.40
N GLU A 344 22.63 -26.10 -5.09
CA GLU A 344 22.96 -25.66 -6.45
C GLU A 344 21.81 -25.90 -7.43
N SER A 345 21.66 -25.02 -8.43
CA SER A 345 20.64 -25.13 -9.48
C SER A 345 20.61 -26.53 -10.10
N GLY A 346 19.41 -27.04 -10.39
CA GLY A 346 19.21 -28.36 -10.95
C GLY A 346 17.82 -28.54 -11.58
N ASP A 347 17.45 -29.80 -11.84
CA ASP A 347 16.14 -30.14 -12.38
C ASP A 347 15.09 -30.11 -11.25
N GLY A 348 14.37 -29.00 -11.12
CA GLY A 348 13.26 -28.83 -10.17
C GLY A 348 13.68 -28.35 -8.77
N ASN A 349 12.67 -28.07 -7.93
CA ASN A 349 12.87 -27.61 -6.54
C ASN A 349 12.97 -28.81 -5.58
N PRO A 350 14.05 -28.96 -4.79
CA PRO A 350 14.23 -30.10 -3.88
C PRO A 350 13.22 -30.10 -2.72
N ILE A 351 12.72 -31.28 -2.38
CA ILE A 351 11.85 -31.50 -1.20
C ILE A 351 12.66 -31.85 0.08
N GLU A 352 13.99 -31.83 -0.01
CA GLU A 352 14.84 -32.02 1.17
C GLU A 352 14.68 -30.79 2.07
N PRO A 353 14.37 -30.97 3.37
CA PRO A 353 14.00 -29.85 4.22
C PRO A 353 15.21 -29.00 4.57
N ILE A 354 15.05 -27.68 4.53
CA ILE A 354 16.00 -26.72 5.07
C ILE A 354 15.82 -26.69 6.59
N GLY A 355 16.85 -27.16 7.32
CA GLY A 355 16.84 -27.30 8.78
C GLY A 355 17.86 -26.43 9.52
N ASP A 356 18.64 -25.60 8.83
CA ASP A 356 19.64 -24.72 9.43
C ASP A 356 19.13 -23.29 9.65
N VAL A 357 19.08 -22.45 8.60
CA VAL A 357 18.56 -21.08 8.67
C VAL A 357 17.30 -21.04 7.83
N TYR A 358 16.14 -20.86 8.47
CA TYR A 358 14.87 -20.76 7.73
C TYR A 358 14.14 -19.45 8.06
N PRO A 359 13.56 -18.75 7.06
CA PRO A 359 12.81 -17.52 7.28
C PRO A 359 11.60 -17.74 8.19
N ASN A 360 11.55 -17.06 9.34
CA ASN A 360 10.36 -17.04 10.21
C ASN A 360 9.25 -16.20 9.54
N PRO A 361 8.05 -16.74 9.27
CA PRO A 361 6.98 -16.02 8.56
C PRO A 361 6.53 -14.74 9.27
N TYR A 362 6.69 -14.66 10.59
CA TYR A 362 6.34 -13.48 11.38
C TYR A 362 7.39 -12.37 11.34
N ARG A 363 8.53 -12.57 10.67
CA ARG A 363 9.53 -11.52 10.41
C ARG A 363 9.24 -10.70 9.15
N TYR A 364 8.19 -11.02 8.39
CA TYR A 364 7.85 -10.37 7.11
C TYR A 364 6.42 -9.83 7.07
N GLY A 365 6.22 -8.78 6.28
CA GLY A 365 4.95 -8.07 6.11
C GLY A 365 4.89 -6.82 6.98
N TYR A 366 5.96 -6.01 6.99
CA TYR A 366 6.06 -4.77 7.78
C TYR A 366 6.66 -3.63 6.97
N HIS A 367 6.49 -2.40 7.47
CA HIS A 367 7.25 -1.24 6.98
C HIS A 367 8.69 -1.28 7.54
N VAL A 368 9.67 -1.03 6.68
CA VAL A 368 11.12 -1.06 6.94
C VAL A 368 11.68 0.35 6.79
N ASP A 369 12.07 0.95 7.91
CA ASP A 369 12.71 2.28 7.99
C ASP A 369 14.23 2.15 7.88
N VAL A 370 14.81 2.69 6.82
CA VAL A 370 16.28 2.70 6.65
C VAL A 370 16.86 3.93 7.35
N ARG A 371 17.13 3.79 8.65
CA ARG A 371 17.74 4.88 9.43
C ARG A 371 19.22 5.05 9.07
N ASN A 372 19.72 6.25 9.34
CA ASN A 372 21.04 6.71 8.89
C ASN A 372 21.26 6.50 7.36
N PRO A 373 20.30 6.93 6.50
CA PRO A 373 20.30 6.57 5.07
C PRO A 373 21.53 7.10 4.31
N THR A 374 22.12 8.20 4.76
CA THR A 374 23.30 8.84 4.16
C THR A 374 24.63 8.31 4.71
N GLY A 375 24.59 7.38 5.67
CA GLY A 375 25.78 6.75 6.26
C GLY A 375 26.55 5.86 5.29
N ALA A 376 27.71 5.37 5.72
CA ALA A 376 28.40 4.32 4.95
C ALA A 376 27.52 3.05 4.86
N PRO A 377 27.66 2.19 3.83
CA PRO A 377 26.83 0.99 3.67
C PRO A 377 26.70 0.12 4.94
N GLY A 378 27.82 -0.11 5.66
CA GLY A 378 27.82 -0.88 6.92
C GLY A 378 27.34 -0.12 8.15
N GLU A 379 26.85 1.11 8.00
CA GLU A 379 26.28 1.95 9.05
C GLU A 379 24.78 2.23 8.81
N LEU A 380 24.18 1.66 7.76
CA LEU A 380 22.74 1.65 7.59
C LEU A 380 22.08 0.93 8.78
N ASP A 381 20.96 1.46 9.26
CA ASP A 381 20.27 0.99 10.46
C ASP A 381 18.79 0.70 10.11
N PRO A 382 18.51 -0.44 9.47
CA PRO A 382 17.15 -0.80 9.08
C PRO A 382 16.33 -1.24 10.30
N VAL A 383 15.09 -0.78 10.38
CA VAL A 383 14.16 -1.08 11.47
C VAL A 383 12.83 -1.54 10.88
N LYS A 384 12.34 -2.70 11.29
CA LYS A 384 10.94 -3.11 10.99
C LYS A 384 10.00 -2.59 12.06
N TYR A 385 8.94 -1.91 11.68
CA TYR A 385 7.88 -1.47 12.58
C TYR A 385 6.83 -2.57 12.81
N TYR A 386 7.24 -3.66 13.48
CA TYR A 386 6.36 -4.75 13.93
C TYR A 386 5.10 -4.29 14.68
N VAL A 387 5.18 -3.18 15.41
CA VAL A 387 4.05 -2.59 16.15
C VAL A 387 2.94 -2.05 15.24
N MET A 388 3.21 -1.84 13.95
CA MET A 388 2.21 -1.39 12.97
C MET A 388 1.41 -2.55 12.37
N GLY A 389 1.68 -3.78 12.79
CA GLY A 389 0.94 -4.97 12.33
C GLY A 389 1.52 -5.61 11.08
N ARG A 390 1.12 -6.85 10.84
CA ARG A 390 1.58 -7.69 9.75
C ARG A 390 0.52 -7.84 8.67
N ALA A 391 0.82 -7.38 7.46
CA ALA A 391 -0.07 -7.49 6.32
C ALA A 391 0.71 -7.65 5.00
N ALA A 392 -0.02 -7.69 3.88
CA ALA A 392 0.55 -7.41 2.57
C ALA A 392 0.51 -5.88 2.39
N TRP A 393 1.51 -5.18 2.92
CA TRP A 393 1.52 -3.72 2.92
C TRP A 393 1.90 -3.20 1.55
N GLU A 394 1.05 -2.33 1.01
CA GLU A 394 1.33 -1.56 -0.19
C GLU A 394 1.87 -0.19 0.24
N ALA A 395 1.07 0.87 0.17
CA ALA A 395 1.47 2.20 0.60
C ALA A 395 1.30 2.42 2.12
N PRO A 396 2.33 2.96 2.80
CA PRO A 396 2.19 3.70 4.03
C PRO A 396 2.10 5.21 3.77
N ASP A 397 1.45 5.96 4.66
CA ASP A 397 1.53 7.43 4.73
C ASP A 397 1.84 7.83 6.19
N PHE A 398 3.08 8.24 6.43
CA PHE A 398 3.58 8.69 7.72
C PHE A 398 3.34 10.18 7.90
N LEU A 399 2.30 10.52 8.66
CA LEU A 399 1.83 11.90 8.73
C LEU A 399 2.79 12.83 9.49
N PRO A 400 2.74 14.15 9.23
CA PRO A 400 3.66 15.14 9.82
C PRO A 400 3.59 15.31 11.34
N ASP A 401 2.58 14.74 12.01
CA ASP A 401 2.57 14.67 13.48
C ASP A 401 3.57 13.63 14.04
N GLU A 402 4.21 12.89 13.14
CA GLU A 402 5.15 11.80 13.35
C GLU A 402 4.59 10.71 14.26
N ARG A 403 3.27 10.55 14.32
CA ARG A 403 2.61 9.57 15.17
C ARG A 403 1.65 8.72 14.40
N THR A 404 0.88 9.37 13.54
CA THR A 404 -0.22 8.75 12.81
C THR A 404 0.32 8.20 11.51
N VAL A 405 0.03 6.93 11.25
CA VAL A 405 0.41 6.24 10.02
C VAL A 405 -0.82 5.58 9.45
N TYR A 406 -1.12 5.85 8.18
CA TYR A 406 -2.09 5.06 7.41
C TYR A 406 -1.36 3.97 6.65
N GLY A 407 -1.96 2.80 6.53
CA GLY A 407 -1.39 1.67 5.78
C GLY A 407 -2.46 1.01 4.93
N CYS A 408 -2.22 0.93 3.63
CA CYS A 408 -3.04 0.21 2.67
C CYS A 408 -2.52 -1.23 2.52
N SER A 409 -3.42 -2.21 2.46
CA SER A 409 -3.04 -3.61 2.28
C SER A 409 -3.65 -4.19 1.01
N ASP A 410 -2.79 -4.63 0.10
CA ASP A 410 -3.20 -5.09 -1.23
C ASP A 410 -3.69 -6.54 -1.24
N GLY A 411 -4.74 -6.79 -2.04
CA GLY A 411 -5.35 -8.08 -2.36
C GLY A 411 -6.78 -8.26 -1.87
N ASP A 412 -7.39 -9.40 -2.20
CA ASP A 412 -8.81 -9.66 -1.93
C ASP A 412 -9.17 -9.66 -0.43
N SER A 413 -10.15 -8.80 -0.10
CA SER A 413 -10.62 -8.52 1.26
C SER A 413 -9.47 -8.25 2.23
N LYS A 414 -8.69 -7.22 1.93
CA LYS A 414 -7.61 -6.67 2.76
C LYS A 414 -7.82 -5.17 2.92
N GLY A 415 -7.88 -4.73 4.18
CA GLY A 415 -8.35 -3.39 4.55
C GLY A 415 -7.27 -2.32 4.61
N ILE A 416 -7.72 -1.09 4.88
CA ILE A 416 -6.88 0.04 5.27
C ILE A 416 -6.72 0.05 6.79
N TYR A 417 -5.51 0.23 7.31
CA TYR A 417 -5.23 0.28 8.74
C TYR A 417 -4.71 1.64 9.16
N LYS A 418 -4.71 1.88 10.48
CA LYS A 418 -4.11 3.08 11.06
C LYS A 418 -3.30 2.70 12.30
N PHE A 419 -2.11 3.25 12.44
CA PHE A 419 -1.33 3.20 13.67
C PHE A 419 -1.18 4.60 14.27
N VAL A 420 -1.19 4.71 15.60
CA VAL A 420 -0.94 5.97 16.30
C VAL A 420 0.08 5.76 17.42
N ALA A 421 1.26 6.36 17.28
CA ALA A 421 2.31 6.31 18.29
C ALA A 421 2.01 7.19 19.53
N ASP A 422 2.43 6.73 20.71
CA ASP A 422 2.25 7.42 22.00
C ASP A 422 2.93 8.81 22.04
N ARG A 423 4.02 8.96 21.28
CA ARG A 423 4.80 10.20 21.07
C ARG A 423 5.39 10.19 19.64
N PRO A 424 5.89 11.32 19.13
CA PRO A 424 6.52 11.38 17.81
C PRO A 424 7.57 10.28 17.65
N ILE A 425 7.53 9.53 16.54
CA ILE A 425 8.39 8.37 16.27
C ILE A 425 9.86 8.80 16.27
N SER A 426 10.18 9.95 15.67
CA SER A 426 11.55 10.51 15.68
C SER A 426 12.07 10.86 17.08
N SER A 427 11.17 11.03 18.07
CA SER A 427 11.54 11.39 19.44
C SER A 427 12.03 10.21 20.29
N TYR A 428 11.84 8.97 19.81
CA TYR A 428 12.37 7.78 20.46
C TYR A 428 13.88 7.69 20.24
N CYS A 429 14.65 7.54 21.32
CA CYS A 429 16.10 7.36 21.21
C CYS A 429 16.48 6.02 20.58
N ASP A 430 15.66 4.99 20.79
CA ASP A 430 15.78 3.68 20.19
C ASP A 430 14.47 3.41 19.40
N PRO A 431 14.55 3.16 18.08
CA PRO A 431 13.39 2.79 17.25
C PRO A 431 12.53 1.68 17.83
N MET A 432 13.15 0.70 18.48
CA MET A 432 12.45 -0.46 19.01
C MET A 432 11.57 -0.10 20.21
N ASP A 433 11.78 1.06 20.83
CA ASP A 433 10.94 1.52 21.92
C ASP A 433 9.66 2.22 21.43
N VAL A 434 9.47 2.42 20.11
CA VAL A 434 8.24 3.00 19.54
C VAL A 434 7.04 2.19 20.02
N ALA A 435 6.10 2.85 20.70
CA ALA A 435 4.88 2.25 21.21
C ALA A 435 3.66 3.03 20.75
N GLY A 436 2.55 2.33 20.60
CA GLY A 436 1.30 2.92 20.13
C GLY A 436 0.18 1.91 19.98
N THR A 437 -0.90 2.36 19.37
CA THR A 437 -2.11 1.56 19.16
C THR A 437 -2.34 1.31 17.67
N LEU A 438 -2.60 0.06 17.31
CA LEU A 438 -3.04 -0.35 15.97
C LEU A 438 -4.56 -0.31 15.88
N TYR A 439 -5.10 0.16 14.75
CA TYR A 439 -6.51 0.32 14.48
C TYR A 439 -6.91 -0.30 13.14
N ALA A 440 -8.11 -0.87 13.11
CA ALA A 440 -8.81 -1.29 11.89
C ALA A 440 -10.05 -0.41 11.66
N PRO A 441 -10.54 -0.27 10.42
CA PRO A 441 -11.63 0.62 10.08
C PRO A 441 -12.98 -0.07 10.31
N LYS A 442 -14.01 0.72 10.54
CA LYS A 442 -15.41 0.32 10.51
C LYS A 442 -16.18 1.34 9.69
N ILE A 443 -16.81 0.91 8.61
CA ILE A 443 -17.74 1.73 7.83
C ILE A 443 -19.10 1.72 8.53
N THR A 444 -19.64 2.91 8.77
CA THR A 444 -20.77 3.09 9.70
C THR A 444 -22.03 3.66 9.05
N ASN A 445 -21.94 4.22 7.85
CA ASN A 445 -23.10 4.76 7.15
C ASN A 445 -23.85 3.68 6.38
N ASP A 446 -25.15 3.52 6.66
CA ASP A 446 -26.04 2.56 5.98
C ASP A 446 -26.01 2.68 4.44
N GLU A 447 -25.67 3.85 3.90
CA GLU A 447 -25.58 4.05 2.45
C GLU A 447 -24.44 3.27 1.79
N ALA A 448 -23.39 2.91 2.53
CA ALA A 448 -22.29 2.07 2.04
C ALA A 448 -22.75 0.67 1.62
N ALA A 449 -23.88 0.17 2.14
CA ALA A 449 -24.48 -1.12 1.78
C ALA A 449 -25.77 -0.96 0.96
N SER A 450 -25.90 0.13 0.19
CA SER A 450 -27.15 0.47 -0.50
C SER A 450 -27.29 -0.06 -1.93
N GLY A 451 -26.23 -0.64 -2.52
CA GLY A 451 -26.17 -1.00 -3.94
C GLY A 451 -26.32 0.22 -4.84
N LYS A 452 -25.76 1.37 -4.43
CA LYS A 452 -25.63 2.57 -5.26
C LYS A 452 -24.22 2.64 -5.84
N SER A 453 -24.03 3.49 -6.83
CA SER A 453 -22.71 3.79 -7.37
C SER A 453 -21.74 4.31 -6.31
N PRO A 454 -20.48 3.82 -6.29
CA PRO A 454 -19.42 4.39 -5.46
C PRO A 454 -19.09 5.84 -5.82
N ALA A 455 -19.50 6.34 -6.99
CA ALA A 455 -19.38 7.76 -7.34
C ALA A 455 -20.32 8.68 -6.52
N GLU A 456 -21.33 8.12 -5.85
CA GLU A 456 -22.36 8.89 -5.15
C GLU A 456 -22.35 8.71 -3.63
N VAL A 457 -21.55 7.76 -3.12
CA VAL A 457 -21.57 7.34 -1.71
C VAL A 457 -20.21 7.53 -1.07
N PRO A 458 -20.06 8.49 -0.13
CA PRO A 458 -18.89 8.53 0.74
C PRO A 458 -18.94 7.40 1.77
N LEU A 459 -17.79 7.00 2.30
CA LEU A 459 -17.68 6.00 3.37
C LEU A 459 -17.36 6.69 4.70
N ASP A 460 -18.25 6.59 5.69
CA ASP A 460 -18.04 7.14 7.03
C ASP A 460 -17.27 6.14 7.91
N VAL A 461 -16.07 6.51 8.32
CA VAL A 461 -15.08 5.65 8.98
C VAL A 461 -15.03 5.91 10.49
N GLU A 462 -15.18 4.84 11.28
CA GLU A 462 -14.78 4.77 12.68
C GLU A 462 -13.54 3.87 12.82
N TRP A 463 -12.57 4.27 13.65
CA TRP A 463 -11.34 3.49 13.86
C TRP A 463 -11.42 2.66 15.14
N LEU A 464 -11.46 1.34 15.00
CA LEU A 464 -11.54 0.39 16.09
C LEU A 464 -10.13 0.03 16.61
N PRO A 465 -9.81 0.30 17.89
CA PRO A 465 -8.50 -0.06 18.45
C PRO A 465 -8.37 -1.58 18.57
N MET A 466 -7.34 -2.16 17.96
CA MET A 466 -7.08 -3.60 17.99
C MET A 466 -6.21 -4.01 19.18
N GLY A 467 -5.18 -3.21 19.49
CA GLY A 467 -4.25 -3.47 20.59
C GLY A 467 -3.18 -2.39 20.74
N HIS A 468 -2.53 -2.35 21.90
CA HIS A 468 -1.40 -1.46 22.22
C HIS A 468 -0.17 -2.27 22.62
N ALA A 469 0.99 -1.91 22.06
CA ALA A 469 2.29 -2.52 22.37
C ALA A 469 3.44 -1.57 21.99
N SER A 470 4.65 -1.94 22.38
CA SER A 470 5.90 -1.42 21.80
C SER A 470 6.45 -2.33 20.72
N ASN A 471 7.23 -1.77 19.80
CA ASN A 471 7.89 -2.50 18.73
C ASN A 471 8.78 -3.63 19.27
N ARG A 472 9.45 -3.39 20.40
CA ARG A 472 10.25 -4.38 21.13
C ARG A 472 9.42 -5.50 21.75
N GLU A 473 8.23 -5.22 22.27
CA GLU A 473 7.32 -6.27 22.76
C GLU A 473 6.94 -7.19 21.59
N VAL A 474 6.52 -6.63 20.46
CA VAL A 474 6.13 -7.42 19.29
C VAL A 474 7.30 -8.22 18.74
N GLU A 475 8.48 -7.60 18.58
CA GLU A 475 9.70 -8.29 18.18
C GLU A 475 10.03 -9.48 19.09
N SER A 476 9.87 -9.32 20.41
CA SER A 476 10.14 -10.40 21.37
C SER A 476 9.17 -11.58 21.25
N TRP A 477 7.92 -11.33 20.84
CA TRP A 477 6.95 -12.39 20.55
C TRP A 477 7.28 -13.11 19.25
N ILE A 478 7.71 -12.36 18.22
CA ILE A 478 8.14 -12.93 16.93
C ILE A 478 9.37 -13.83 17.12
N ALA A 479 10.32 -13.40 17.96
CA ALA A 479 11.55 -14.14 18.24
C ALA A 479 11.32 -15.53 18.86
N GLU A 480 10.14 -15.79 19.43
CA GLU A 480 9.77 -17.12 19.93
C GLU A 480 9.71 -18.17 18.79
N TYR A 481 9.59 -17.73 17.53
CA TYR A 481 9.43 -18.58 16.34
C TYR A 481 10.66 -18.63 15.41
N ASP A 482 11.76 -17.93 15.73
CA ASP A 482 12.96 -17.85 14.85
C ASP A 482 13.68 -19.20 14.64
N GLY A 483 13.37 -20.21 15.46
CA GLY A 483 13.93 -21.55 15.36
C GLY A 483 13.08 -22.54 14.58
N VAL A 484 11.91 -22.16 14.08
CA VAL A 484 10.99 -23.06 13.38
C VAL A 484 11.39 -23.19 11.92
N THR A 485 11.71 -24.41 11.49
CA THR A 485 12.24 -24.75 10.17
C THR A 485 11.31 -25.68 9.40
N GLN A 486 11.73 -26.16 8.22
CA GLN A 486 10.98 -27.19 7.50
C GLN A 486 11.09 -28.57 8.17
N VAL A 487 12.13 -28.79 8.98
CA VAL A 487 12.27 -30.03 9.78
C VAL A 487 11.19 -30.09 10.85
N ASP A 488 10.98 -29.00 11.59
CA ASP A 488 9.95 -28.91 12.63
C ASP A 488 8.55 -29.17 12.04
N TYR A 489 8.24 -28.56 10.90
CA TYR A 489 6.97 -28.80 10.18
C TYR A 489 6.76 -30.30 9.89
N LEU A 490 7.77 -31.01 9.42
CA LEU A 490 7.63 -32.43 9.11
C LEU A 490 7.52 -33.30 10.37
N GLU A 491 8.26 -32.97 11.44
CA GLU A 491 8.21 -33.72 12.71
C GLU A 491 6.88 -33.52 13.46
N SER A 492 6.31 -32.32 13.39
CA SER A 492 5.03 -31.97 14.02
C SER A 492 3.83 -32.55 13.25
N HIS A 493 3.90 -32.59 11.90
CA HIS A 493 2.72 -32.87 11.07
C HIS A 493 2.72 -34.23 10.36
N ALA A 494 3.81 -35.00 10.39
CA ALA A 494 3.89 -36.31 9.74
C ALA A 494 4.57 -37.39 10.58
N ASP A 495 4.43 -38.66 10.19
CA ASP A 495 5.22 -39.77 10.74
C ASP A 495 6.60 -39.77 10.07
N TRP A 496 7.39 -38.76 10.41
CA TRP A 496 8.74 -38.51 9.89
C TRP A 496 9.68 -38.09 11.03
N SER A 497 10.97 -38.28 10.85
CA SER A 497 12.00 -37.82 11.79
C SER A 497 13.23 -37.39 11.02
N GLU A 498 13.98 -36.42 11.56
CA GLU A 498 15.16 -35.88 10.88
C GLU A 498 16.13 -36.99 10.41
N GLY A 499 16.45 -36.96 9.12
CA GLY A 499 17.32 -37.93 8.44
C GLY A 499 16.59 -39.07 7.73
N ASP A 500 15.27 -39.19 7.88
CA ASP A 500 14.44 -40.02 7.01
C ASP A 500 14.21 -39.34 5.65
N GLU A 501 14.01 -40.14 4.60
CA GLU A 501 13.74 -39.62 3.25
C GLU A 501 12.38 -38.91 3.22
N VAL A 502 12.35 -37.65 2.80
CA VAL A 502 11.09 -36.94 2.52
C VAL A 502 10.51 -37.46 1.21
N THR A 503 9.25 -37.89 1.25
CA THR A 503 8.53 -38.43 0.09
C THR A 503 7.22 -37.67 -0.10
N GLU A 504 6.63 -37.76 -1.30
CA GLU A 504 5.29 -37.21 -1.58
C GLU A 504 4.24 -37.69 -0.57
N ALA A 505 4.37 -38.92 -0.05
CA ALA A 505 3.46 -39.47 0.95
C ALA A 505 3.63 -38.82 2.33
N VAL A 506 4.86 -38.43 2.69
CA VAL A 506 5.15 -37.69 3.93
C VAL A 506 4.61 -36.26 3.82
N LEU A 507 4.85 -35.58 2.70
CA LEU A 507 4.30 -34.24 2.45
C LEU A 507 2.78 -34.26 2.48
N LYS A 508 2.15 -35.23 1.81
CA LYS A 508 0.70 -35.40 1.85
C LYS A 508 0.17 -35.64 3.26
N GLN A 509 0.88 -36.41 4.08
CA GLN A 509 0.48 -36.61 5.48
C GLN A 509 0.53 -35.29 6.26
N ALA A 510 1.63 -34.54 6.15
CA ALA A 510 1.79 -33.24 6.79
C ALA A 510 0.72 -32.25 6.35
N ASP A 511 0.49 -32.14 5.03
CA ASP A 511 -0.49 -31.21 4.46
C ASP A 511 -1.90 -31.54 4.97
N LEU A 512 -2.31 -32.81 4.98
CA LEU A 512 -3.63 -33.20 5.50
C LEU A 512 -3.78 -32.98 7.01
N GLU A 513 -2.71 -33.16 7.80
CA GLU A 513 -2.73 -32.85 9.24
C GLU A 513 -2.90 -31.34 9.47
N VAL A 514 -2.13 -30.52 8.75
CA VAL A 514 -2.22 -29.06 8.81
C VAL A 514 -3.57 -28.54 8.33
N ILE A 515 -4.17 -29.16 7.30
CA ILE A 515 -5.52 -28.82 6.84
C ILE A 515 -6.55 -29.07 7.93
N ALA A 516 -6.48 -30.21 8.62
CA ALA A 516 -7.43 -30.53 9.67
C ALA A 516 -7.20 -29.67 10.92
N ASN A 517 -5.97 -29.64 11.44
CA ASN A 517 -5.69 -29.19 12.80
C ASN A 517 -4.85 -27.90 12.88
N GLY A 518 -4.43 -27.37 11.74
CA GLY A 518 -3.58 -26.19 11.67
C GLY A 518 -2.12 -26.51 11.89
N ASN A 519 -1.28 -25.48 11.84
CA ASN A 519 0.15 -25.60 12.04
C ASN A 519 0.45 -25.31 13.52
N GLU A 520 0.69 -26.37 14.28
CA GLU A 520 0.97 -26.33 15.73
C GLU A 520 2.27 -25.61 16.11
N ASP A 521 3.16 -25.34 15.15
CA ASP A 521 4.43 -24.65 15.39
C ASP A 521 4.24 -23.12 15.56
N TYR A 522 3.05 -22.60 15.23
CA TYR A 522 2.71 -21.18 15.28
C TYR A 522 1.48 -20.90 16.17
N VAL A 523 1.01 -19.65 16.20
CA VAL A 523 -0.21 -19.29 16.95
C VAL A 523 -1.36 -20.17 16.48
N SER A 524 -2.10 -20.77 17.42
CA SER A 524 -3.21 -21.66 17.12
C SER A 524 -4.50 -20.90 16.82
N ASP A 525 -5.43 -21.58 16.13
CA ASP A 525 -6.73 -21.01 15.78
C ASP A 525 -7.55 -20.69 17.04
N GLU A 526 -7.46 -21.54 18.06
CA GLU A 526 -8.10 -21.32 19.36
C GLU A 526 -7.55 -20.10 20.09
N GLN A 527 -6.26 -19.79 19.96
CA GLN A 527 -5.68 -18.60 20.58
C GLN A 527 -6.24 -17.31 19.94
N ILE A 528 -6.45 -17.30 18.62
CA ILE A 528 -7.04 -16.16 17.90
C ILE A 528 -8.51 -15.99 18.29
N VAL A 529 -9.28 -17.07 18.35
CA VAL A 529 -10.69 -17.03 18.79
C VAL A 529 -10.80 -16.62 20.26
N GLU A 530 -9.93 -17.14 21.13
CA GLU A 530 -9.88 -16.74 22.54
C GLU A 530 -9.56 -15.24 22.68
N TRP A 531 -8.60 -14.73 21.90
CA TRP A 531 -8.32 -13.29 21.84
C TRP A 531 -9.57 -12.49 21.48
N ALA A 532 -10.31 -12.93 20.44
CA ALA A 532 -11.51 -12.24 19.96
C ALA A 532 -12.64 -12.22 21.00
N GLU A 533 -12.87 -13.34 21.70
CA GLU A 533 -13.85 -13.42 22.78
C GLU A 533 -13.50 -12.46 23.92
N GLN A 534 -12.23 -12.41 24.31
CA GLN A 534 -11.75 -11.52 25.36
C GLN A 534 -11.84 -10.04 24.94
N TYR A 535 -11.50 -9.73 23.69
CA TYR A 535 -11.63 -8.40 23.10
C TYR A 535 -13.10 -7.94 23.11
N ALA A 536 -14.03 -8.80 22.68
CA ALA A 536 -15.45 -8.47 22.63
C ALA A 536 -16.07 -8.25 24.04
N GLU A 537 -15.64 -9.02 25.05
CA GLU A 537 -16.15 -8.87 26.42
C GLU A 537 -15.52 -7.71 27.19
N ARG A 538 -14.20 -7.49 27.02
CA ARG A 538 -13.39 -6.65 27.91
C ARG A 538 -12.70 -5.47 27.23
N GLY A 539 -12.79 -5.35 25.90
CA GLY A 539 -12.09 -4.36 25.09
C GLY A 539 -10.60 -4.70 24.88
N PRO A 540 -9.87 -3.90 24.07
CA PRO A 540 -8.47 -4.17 23.72
C PRO A 540 -7.53 -4.22 24.93
N ASP A 541 -7.76 -3.37 25.95
CA ASP A 541 -6.96 -3.34 27.19
C ASP A 541 -7.30 -4.49 28.16
N GLY A 542 -8.35 -5.26 27.86
CA GLY A 542 -8.88 -6.31 28.71
C GLY A 542 -8.38 -7.71 28.36
N VAL A 543 -7.64 -7.85 27.27
CA VAL A 543 -7.07 -9.11 26.76
C VAL A 543 -5.90 -9.57 27.64
N ASP A 544 -5.78 -10.88 27.83
CA ASP A 544 -4.71 -11.48 28.61
C ASP A 544 -3.34 -11.30 27.93
N GLU A 545 -2.28 -11.13 28.73
CA GLU A 545 -0.94 -10.71 28.25
C GLU A 545 -0.38 -11.59 27.11
N GLU A 546 -0.60 -12.90 27.18
CA GLU A 546 -0.08 -13.85 26.18
C GLU A 546 -0.74 -13.69 24.80
N LEU A 547 -1.99 -13.20 24.78
CA LEU A 547 -2.81 -13.01 23.57
C LEU A 547 -2.68 -11.60 22.97
N ARG A 548 -2.04 -10.65 23.67
CA ARG A 548 -1.80 -9.29 23.15
C ARG A 548 -1.03 -9.26 21.81
N ARG A 549 -0.33 -10.35 21.47
CA ARG A 549 0.39 -10.51 20.21
C ARG A 549 -0.52 -10.58 18.98
N VAL A 550 -1.71 -11.14 19.12
CA VAL A 550 -2.59 -11.55 17.99
C VAL A 550 -2.83 -10.41 16.99
N PRO A 551 -3.19 -9.17 17.41
CA PRO A 551 -3.40 -8.06 16.48
C PRO A 551 -2.18 -7.65 15.65
N PHE A 552 -0.96 -7.93 16.15
CA PHE A 552 0.27 -7.45 15.53
C PHE A 552 0.90 -8.49 14.59
N ILE A 553 0.77 -9.79 14.90
CA ILE A 553 1.34 -10.86 14.06
C ILE A 553 0.31 -11.57 13.17
N GLU A 554 -0.98 -11.46 13.50
CA GLU A 554 -2.12 -12.02 12.75
C GLU A 554 -3.18 -10.93 12.46
N THR A 555 -2.73 -9.74 12.07
CA THR A 555 -3.51 -8.51 11.98
C THR A 555 -4.83 -8.68 11.23
N ARG A 556 -4.81 -9.28 10.03
CA ARG A 556 -6.03 -9.51 9.24
C ARG A 556 -7.01 -10.47 9.92
N ALA A 557 -6.52 -11.55 10.52
CA ALA A 557 -7.38 -12.50 11.23
C ALA A 557 -8.04 -11.81 12.43
N ALA A 558 -7.27 -11.05 13.21
CA ALA A 558 -7.77 -10.25 14.32
C ALA A 558 -8.84 -9.23 13.88
N ALA A 559 -8.60 -8.53 12.77
CA ALA A 559 -9.53 -7.54 12.21
C ALA A 559 -10.87 -8.16 11.80
N LYS A 560 -10.85 -9.35 11.19
CA LYS A 560 -12.07 -10.10 10.86
C LYS A 560 -12.86 -10.51 12.08
N GLU A 561 -12.20 -11.12 13.07
CA GLU A 561 -12.86 -11.60 14.28
C GLU A 561 -13.53 -10.48 15.08
N MET A 562 -12.96 -9.27 15.06
CA MET A 562 -13.56 -8.10 15.70
C MET A 562 -14.64 -7.40 14.85
N GLY A 563 -14.88 -7.86 13.62
CA GLY A 563 -15.90 -7.33 12.71
C GLY A 563 -15.55 -5.96 12.10
N ALA A 564 -14.27 -5.71 11.82
CA ALA A 564 -13.82 -4.54 11.07
C ALA A 564 -14.19 -4.64 9.58
N SER A 565 -14.32 -3.49 8.91
CA SER A 565 -14.64 -3.39 7.48
C SER A 565 -13.36 -3.53 6.66
N ILE A 566 -12.93 -4.75 6.41
CA ILE A 566 -11.72 -5.04 5.63
C ILE A 566 -12.01 -5.63 4.25
N GLU A 567 -13.22 -5.39 3.74
CA GLU A 567 -13.70 -5.92 2.45
C GLU A 567 -13.03 -5.24 1.25
N PHE A 568 -12.21 -4.20 1.47
CA PHE A 568 -11.47 -3.52 0.42
C PHE A 568 -10.71 -4.52 -0.45
N ASN A 569 -10.79 -4.30 -1.77
CA ASN A 569 -10.06 -5.07 -2.76
C ASN A 569 -8.98 -4.19 -3.36
N LYS A 570 -7.74 -4.66 -3.33
CA LYS A 570 -6.56 -3.89 -3.74
C LYS A 570 -6.54 -2.47 -3.18
N ALA A 571 -6.49 -2.34 -1.86
CA ALA A 571 -6.18 -1.05 -1.24
C ALA A 571 -4.67 -0.83 -1.41
N GLU A 572 -4.29 -0.01 -2.40
CA GLU A 572 -2.91 0.08 -2.85
C GLU A 572 -2.24 1.41 -2.46
N GLY A 573 -2.73 2.53 -2.99
CA GLY A 573 -2.16 3.85 -2.70
C GLY A 573 -2.71 4.54 -1.44
N VAL A 574 -1.85 5.21 -0.68
CA VAL A 574 -2.23 6.26 0.27
C VAL A 574 -1.12 7.30 0.33
N ASP A 575 -1.48 8.59 0.25
CA ASP A 575 -0.50 9.66 0.43
C ASP A 575 -1.15 11.00 0.81
N SER A 576 -0.36 11.84 1.47
CA SER A 576 -0.68 13.22 1.84
C SER A 576 0.50 14.13 1.53
N VAL A 577 0.28 15.44 1.42
CA VAL A 577 1.41 16.36 1.19
C VAL A 577 2.38 16.33 2.38
N ASP A 578 3.69 16.37 2.13
CA ASP A 578 4.75 16.22 3.17
C ASP A 578 4.57 17.09 4.43
N ASP A 579 3.94 18.27 4.31
CA ASP A 579 3.70 19.21 5.41
C ASP A 579 2.22 19.36 5.80
N ALA A 580 1.39 18.35 5.48
CA ALA A 580 -0.03 18.30 5.78
C ALA A 580 -0.36 18.66 7.24
N GLU A 581 -1.31 19.59 7.40
CA GLU A 581 -1.89 19.98 8.68
C GLU A 581 -3.35 19.49 8.80
N PRO A 582 -3.93 19.46 10.01
CA PRO A 582 -5.36 19.26 10.15
C PRO A 582 -6.18 20.24 9.29
N GLY A 583 -7.04 19.69 8.42
CA GLY A 583 -7.81 20.41 7.42
C GLY A 583 -7.27 20.25 5.99
N ASP A 584 -6.05 19.75 5.81
CA ASP A 584 -5.54 19.29 4.53
C ASP A 584 -6.03 17.86 4.23
N TYR A 585 -5.68 17.35 3.05
CA TYR A 585 -6.23 16.10 2.53
C TYR A 585 -5.19 14.98 2.46
N VAL A 586 -5.65 13.76 2.72
CA VAL A 586 -4.99 12.50 2.38
C VAL A 586 -5.83 11.80 1.31
N TYR A 587 -5.18 11.07 0.41
CA TYR A 587 -5.78 10.35 -0.71
C TYR A 587 -5.59 8.86 -0.54
N PHE A 588 -6.60 8.05 -0.88
CA PHE A 588 -6.55 6.59 -0.83
C PHE A 588 -6.95 6.03 -2.20
N GLY A 589 -6.10 5.21 -2.80
CA GLY A 589 -6.35 4.46 -4.04
C GLY A 589 -6.89 3.07 -3.74
N ILE A 590 -8.08 2.77 -4.26
CA ILE A 590 -8.66 1.42 -4.28
C ILE A 590 -8.71 0.99 -5.74
N SER A 591 -7.88 0.04 -6.12
CA SER A 591 -7.57 -0.25 -7.53
C SER A 591 -8.73 -0.94 -8.23
N GLU A 592 -9.50 -1.73 -7.47
CA GLU A 592 -10.68 -2.44 -7.94
C GLU A 592 -11.83 -2.28 -6.97
N PHE A 593 -12.98 -1.81 -7.45
CA PHE A 593 -14.21 -1.75 -6.68
C PHE A 593 -15.14 -2.88 -7.14
N ASN A 594 -14.79 -4.12 -6.80
CA ASN A 594 -15.52 -5.33 -7.19
C ASN A 594 -15.51 -6.37 -6.04
N ASP A 595 -15.90 -7.60 -6.34
CA ASP A 595 -15.90 -8.73 -5.40
C ASP A 595 -16.58 -8.41 -4.06
N ASP A 596 -15.87 -8.51 -2.93
CA ASP A 596 -16.44 -8.32 -1.59
C ASP A 596 -16.90 -6.88 -1.29
N LEU A 597 -16.46 -5.89 -2.09
CA LEU A 597 -16.94 -4.50 -2.05
C LEU A 597 -18.26 -4.28 -2.81
N ALA A 598 -18.60 -5.17 -3.74
CA ALA A 598 -19.65 -4.95 -4.73
C ALA A 598 -20.88 -5.87 -4.54
N GLY A 599 -22.05 -5.35 -4.92
CA GLY A 599 -23.31 -6.11 -5.01
C GLY A 599 -24.46 -5.51 -4.19
N PRO A 600 -25.71 -5.98 -4.36
CA PRO A 600 -26.85 -5.48 -3.58
C PRO A 600 -26.83 -5.96 -2.11
N THR A 601 -25.97 -6.93 -1.78
CA THR A 601 -25.62 -7.42 -0.43
C THR A 601 -24.27 -8.12 -0.49
N ASN A 602 -23.36 -7.86 0.45
CA ASN A 602 -22.21 -8.71 0.74
C ASN A 602 -22.60 -9.69 1.87
N ASP A 603 -22.10 -10.92 1.86
CA ASP A 603 -22.41 -11.89 2.92
C ASP A 603 -21.65 -11.54 4.21
N GLY A 604 -22.19 -10.57 4.97
CA GLY A 604 -21.71 -10.23 6.32
C GLY A 604 -20.78 -9.02 6.43
N GLY A 605 -20.54 -8.28 5.35
CA GLY A 605 -19.72 -7.06 5.38
C GLY A 605 -20.52 -5.75 5.51
N ASP A 606 -19.80 -4.62 5.52
CA ASP A 606 -20.37 -3.27 5.69
C ASP A 606 -20.46 -2.46 4.39
N ILE A 607 -19.76 -2.87 3.32
CA ILE A 607 -19.71 -2.17 2.03
C ILE A 607 -20.29 -3.06 0.91
N ALA A 608 -21.37 -2.60 0.28
CA ALA A 608 -22.02 -3.27 -0.84
C ALA A 608 -22.56 -2.20 -1.81
N LEU A 609 -21.68 -1.67 -2.66
CA LEU A 609 -21.97 -0.66 -3.69
C LEU A 609 -21.94 -1.28 -5.10
N ASP A 610 -22.26 -0.51 -6.13
CA ASP A 610 -22.16 -1.00 -7.51
C ASP A 610 -20.69 -1.24 -7.91
N ARG A 611 -20.48 -2.23 -8.77
CA ARG A 611 -19.16 -2.61 -9.29
C ARG A 611 -18.55 -1.48 -10.14
N VAL A 612 -17.27 -1.18 -9.92
CA VAL A 612 -16.40 -0.34 -10.75
C VAL A 612 -15.02 -0.99 -10.83
N ASP A 613 -14.78 -1.74 -11.90
CA ASP A 613 -13.52 -2.47 -12.11
C ASP A 613 -12.29 -1.56 -12.23
N GLY A 614 -12.46 -0.34 -12.70
CA GLY A 614 -11.38 0.64 -12.81
C GLY A 614 -10.96 1.27 -11.48
N GLY A 615 -11.60 0.92 -10.36
CA GLY A 615 -11.25 1.42 -9.04
C GLY A 615 -11.78 2.81 -8.69
N VAL A 616 -11.41 3.29 -7.50
CA VAL A 616 -11.81 4.57 -6.92
C VAL A 616 -10.65 5.20 -6.17
N VAL A 617 -10.39 6.48 -6.41
CA VAL A 617 -9.57 7.32 -5.53
C VAL A 617 -10.49 8.08 -4.59
N TYR A 618 -10.32 7.85 -3.30
CA TYR A 618 -10.96 8.61 -2.23
C TYR A 618 -10.05 9.73 -1.75
N ARG A 619 -10.65 10.84 -1.32
CA ARG A 619 -10.00 11.92 -0.58
C ARG A 619 -10.63 12.02 0.81
N ALA A 620 -9.83 12.29 1.82
CA ALA A 620 -10.30 12.53 3.17
C ALA A 620 -9.63 13.74 3.82
N GLU A 621 -10.43 14.57 4.51
CA GLU A 621 -9.91 15.71 5.28
C GLU A 621 -9.31 15.21 6.60
N LEU A 622 -8.07 15.60 6.88
CA LEU A 622 -7.38 15.27 8.12
C LEU A 622 -8.02 16.02 9.29
N GLY A 623 -8.56 15.29 10.26
CA GLY A 623 -9.14 15.88 11.47
C GLY A 623 -8.08 16.49 12.41
N PRO A 624 -8.50 17.11 13.53
CA PRO A 624 -7.58 17.77 14.49
C PRO A 624 -6.49 16.90 15.14
N ARG A 625 -6.56 15.58 14.95
CA ARG A 625 -5.58 14.60 15.41
C ARG A 625 -5.17 13.67 14.27
N TYR A 626 -5.21 14.18 13.04
CA TYR A 626 -4.93 13.42 11.83
C TYR A 626 -5.85 12.20 11.65
N ASP A 627 -7.02 12.19 12.31
CA ASP A 627 -8.07 11.18 12.11
C ASP A 627 -8.86 11.49 10.84
N VAL A 628 -9.01 10.50 9.95
CA VAL A 628 -9.98 10.47 8.84
C VAL A 628 -11.33 9.95 9.35
N SER A 629 -12.42 10.65 9.03
CA SER A 629 -13.79 10.24 9.37
C SER A 629 -14.68 9.93 8.16
N THR A 630 -14.29 10.38 6.97
CA THR A 630 -15.08 10.21 5.75
C THR A 630 -14.14 10.10 4.56
N LEU A 631 -14.33 9.05 3.75
CA LEU A 631 -13.69 8.86 2.45
C LEU A 631 -14.64 9.38 1.37
N GLU A 632 -14.28 10.46 0.69
CA GLU A 632 -15.08 11.06 -0.40
C GLU A 632 -14.52 10.63 -1.77
N PRO A 633 -15.32 10.00 -2.64
CA PRO A 633 -14.83 9.60 -3.97
C PRO A 633 -14.54 10.83 -4.82
N VAL A 634 -13.32 10.93 -5.37
CA VAL A 634 -12.88 12.07 -6.21
C VAL A 634 -12.48 11.67 -7.62
N VAL A 635 -12.01 10.45 -7.82
CA VAL A 635 -11.81 9.84 -9.14
C VAL A 635 -12.44 8.47 -9.11
N VAL A 636 -13.29 8.18 -10.09
CA VAL A 636 -13.96 6.87 -10.24
C VAL A 636 -13.62 6.36 -11.61
N GLY A 637 -13.00 5.18 -11.65
CA GLY A 637 -12.63 4.51 -12.88
C GLY A 637 -13.83 4.04 -13.69
N PRO A 638 -13.60 3.52 -14.90
CA PRO A 638 -14.63 2.92 -15.73
C PRO A 638 -15.07 1.55 -15.17
N ASP A 639 -16.29 1.17 -15.50
CA ASP A 639 -16.84 -0.17 -15.29
C ASP A 639 -16.65 -0.99 -16.59
N PHE A 640 -16.14 -2.23 -16.50
CA PHE A 640 -15.81 -3.05 -17.67
C PHE A 640 -16.90 -4.06 -18.05
N THR A 641 -18.07 -4.01 -17.39
CA THR A 641 -19.17 -4.97 -17.63
C THR A 641 -19.87 -4.82 -18.98
N SER A 642 -19.77 -3.67 -19.67
CA SER A 642 -20.43 -3.47 -20.98
C SER A 642 -19.71 -2.50 -21.94
N GLU A 643 -19.93 -2.66 -23.26
CA GLU A 643 -19.38 -1.74 -24.28
C GLU A 643 -19.78 -0.27 -24.06
N GLU A 644 -20.95 0.00 -23.47
CA GLU A 644 -21.41 1.36 -23.18
C GLU A 644 -20.68 1.98 -21.98
N ALA A 645 -20.36 1.16 -20.95
CA ALA A 645 -19.60 1.58 -19.78
C ALA A 645 -18.12 1.90 -20.11
N MET A 646 -17.59 1.33 -21.21
CA MET A 646 -16.21 1.52 -21.66
C MET A 646 -15.99 2.71 -22.61
N LYS A 647 -16.98 3.58 -22.83
CA LYS A 647 -16.92 4.59 -23.91
C LYS A 647 -15.81 5.65 -23.75
N ASP A 648 -15.41 5.96 -22.52
CA ASP A 648 -14.39 6.96 -22.21
C ASP A 648 -13.15 6.32 -21.52
N VAL A 649 -12.97 5.00 -21.67
CA VAL A 649 -11.92 4.19 -21.03
C VAL A 649 -10.49 4.64 -21.37
N ASP A 650 -10.29 5.14 -22.59
CA ASP A 650 -8.97 5.59 -23.03
C ASP A 650 -8.44 6.71 -22.14
N ASP A 651 -9.31 7.65 -21.72
CA ASP A 651 -8.99 8.86 -20.98
C ASP A 651 -9.34 8.78 -19.49
N SER A 652 -9.61 7.58 -18.97
CA SER A 652 -9.93 7.36 -17.57
C SER A 652 -8.79 6.63 -16.86
N LEU A 653 -8.56 6.98 -15.60
CA LEU A 653 -7.73 6.21 -14.67
C LEU A 653 -8.35 4.83 -14.44
N ARG A 654 -7.52 3.79 -14.35
CA ARG A 654 -7.93 2.40 -14.11
C ARG A 654 -6.90 1.72 -13.23
N ASN A 655 -7.32 0.89 -12.27
CA ASN A 655 -6.42 0.14 -11.39
C ASN A 655 -5.35 1.07 -10.81
N VAL A 656 -5.84 2.11 -10.12
CA VAL A 656 -4.96 3.07 -9.47
C VAL A 656 -4.19 2.36 -8.38
N ASP A 657 -2.89 2.29 -8.56
CA ASP A 657 -1.98 1.76 -7.58
C ASP A 657 -1.31 2.96 -6.90
N ASN A 658 -0.23 3.50 -7.50
CA ASN A 658 0.50 4.55 -6.81
C ASN A 658 -0.27 5.88 -6.76
N VAL A 659 -0.40 6.43 -5.55
CA VAL A 659 -0.94 7.75 -5.26
C VAL A 659 0.18 8.59 -4.65
N TYR A 660 0.53 9.73 -5.26
CA TYR A 660 1.60 10.61 -4.78
C TYR A 660 1.12 12.07 -4.72
N ALA A 661 1.01 12.64 -3.52
CA ALA A 661 0.54 13.99 -3.27
C ALA A 661 1.70 15.00 -3.33
N MET A 662 1.77 15.78 -4.42
CA MET A 662 2.79 16.80 -4.58
C MET A 662 2.58 17.97 -3.61
N ARG A 663 3.68 18.64 -3.24
CA ARG A 663 3.69 19.82 -2.35
C ARG A 663 2.81 21.02 -2.77
N ASP A 664 2.28 21.04 -3.98
CA ASP A 664 1.33 22.07 -4.44
C ASP A 664 -0.14 21.61 -4.39
N GLY A 665 -0.40 20.40 -3.88
CA GLY A 665 -1.72 19.80 -3.71
C GLY A 665 -2.22 19.00 -4.90
N ARG A 666 -1.51 18.98 -6.03
CA ARG A 666 -1.81 18.04 -7.13
C ARG A 666 -1.38 16.63 -6.74
N VAL A 667 -1.98 15.63 -7.37
CA VAL A 667 -1.72 14.21 -7.05
C VAL A 667 -1.34 13.46 -8.32
N LEU A 668 -0.23 12.73 -8.31
CA LEU A 668 0.09 11.76 -9.35
C LEU A 668 -0.67 10.47 -9.05
N LEU A 669 -1.35 9.94 -10.07
CA LEU A 669 -2.11 8.70 -10.00
C LEU A 669 -1.56 7.78 -11.07
N CYS A 670 -0.94 6.67 -10.67
CA CYS A 670 -0.35 5.70 -11.58
C CYS A 670 -1.20 4.44 -11.66
N GLU A 671 -1.21 3.85 -12.85
CA GLU A 671 -1.89 2.59 -13.11
C GLU A 671 -0.90 1.42 -12.94
N ASP A 672 -1.36 0.36 -12.29
CA ASP A 672 -0.83 -1.02 -12.38
C ASP A 672 -2.01 -1.88 -12.87
N GLY A 673 -2.12 -2.10 -14.18
CA GLY A 673 -3.41 -2.41 -14.79
C GLY A 673 -3.47 -3.64 -15.69
N TRP A 674 -4.35 -4.57 -15.34
CA TRP A 674 -4.81 -5.64 -16.25
C TRP A 674 -5.40 -5.07 -17.57
N ARG A 675 -5.26 -5.83 -18.67
CA ARG A 675 -5.78 -5.51 -20.03
C ARG A 675 -7.31 -5.53 -20.18
N GLY A 676 -8.02 -5.46 -19.06
CA GLY A 676 -9.46 -5.42 -19.03
C GLY A 676 -10.05 -4.23 -19.73
N GLY A 677 -10.94 -4.51 -20.66
CA GLY A 677 -11.77 -3.52 -21.32
C GLY A 677 -11.27 -3.09 -22.70
N ASN A 678 -12.11 -2.34 -23.40
CA ASN A 678 -11.91 -1.88 -24.78
C ASN A 678 -10.91 -0.70 -24.88
N ARG A 679 -9.92 -0.57 -23.98
CA ARG A 679 -8.87 0.47 -24.12
C ARG A 679 -8.12 0.24 -25.43
N SER A 680 -7.88 1.31 -26.17
CA SER A 680 -7.23 1.24 -27.47
C SER A 680 -5.73 0.95 -27.41
N TYR A 681 -5.15 0.99 -26.20
CA TYR A 681 -3.75 0.73 -25.92
C TYR A 681 -3.59 -0.12 -24.65
N PRO A 682 -2.50 -0.92 -24.56
CA PRO A 682 -2.26 -1.84 -23.46
C PRO A 682 -1.40 -1.27 -22.32
N ASN A 683 -0.80 -0.10 -22.52
CA ASN A 683 0.16 0.49 -21.58
C ASN A 683 -0.53 1.08 -20.36
N ASP A 684 0.16 1.00 -19.23
CA ASP A 684 -0.19 1.75 -18.03
C ASP A 684 0.24 3.20 -18.15
N ALA A 685 -0.46 4.04 -17.42
CA ALA A 685 -0.35 5.48 -17.53
C ALA A 685 -0.17 6.14 -16.17
N MET A 686 0.47 7.32 -16.19
CA MET A 686 0.46 8.24 -15.06
C MET A 686 -0.41 9.43 -15.42
N TYR A 687 -1.27 9.81 -14.49
CA TYR A 687 -2.13 10.98 -14.56
C TYR A 687 -1.75 11.99 -13.49
N VAL A 688 -1.94 13.27 -13.79
CA VAL A 688 -1.85 14.35 -12.81
C VAL A 688 -3.27 14.83 -12.51
N TYR A 689 -3.72 14.59 -11.29
CA TYR A 689 -4.99 15.03 -10.75
C TYR A 689 -4.83 16.39 -10.07
N GLU A 690 -5.63 17.36 -10.51
CA GLU A 690 -5.76 18.69 -9.93
C GLU A 690 -7.09 18.72 -9.15
N PRO A 691 -7.04 18.74 -7.80
CA PRO A 691 -8.26 18.75 -7.00
C PRO A 691 -9.10 20.01 -7.20
N GLU A 692 -10.43 19.88 -7.19
CA GLU A 692 -11.31 21.06 -7.20
C GLU A 692 -11.07 21.92 -5.95
N GLU A 693 -10.81 23.23 -6.11
CA GLU A 693 -10.71 24.17 -4.99
C GLU A 693 -11.97 24.09 -4.12
N THR A 694 -11.88 23.48 -2.94
CA THR A 694 -12.94 23.59 -1.95
C THR A 694 -12.86 24.99 -1.35
N GLU A 695 -13.95 25.76 -1.41
CA GLU A 695 -14.06 26.98 -0.59
C GLU A 695 -13.86 26.54 0.88
N ARG A 696 -12.63 26.69 1.42
CA ARG A 696 -12.27 26.34 2.80
C ARG A 696 -13.41 26.75 3.72
N ARG A 697 -14.18 25.77 4.22
CA ARG A 697 -15.30 26.04 5.12
C ARG A 697 -14.70 26.61 6.39
N GLY A 698 -14.75 27.93 6.51
CA GLY A 698 -14.37 28.62 7.74
C GLY A 698 -15.11 28.01 8.94
N PRO A 699 -14.51 28.04 10.14
CA PRO A 699 -15.04 27.38 11.33
C PRO A 699 -16.51 27.77 11.57
N PRO A 700 -17.36 26.84 12.06
CA PRO A 700 -18.78 27.09 12.21
C PRO A 700 -19.00 28.11 13.34
N GLY A 701 -19.14 29.39 12.99
CA GLY A 701 -19.48 30.43 13.96
C GLY A 701 -19.06 31.84 13.59
N GLY A 702 -19.81 32.49 12.71
CA GLY A 702 -19.76 33.94 12.55
C GLY A 702 -20.67 34.40 11.43
N ASP A 703 -21.81 35.01 11.77
CA ASP A 703 -22.69 35.66 10.81
C ASP A 703 -21.90 36.50 9.80
N PRO A 704 -22.23 36.46 8.50
CA PRO A 704 -21.52 37.23 7.49
C PRO A 704 -21.66 38.74 7.77
N PRO A 705 -20.56 39.52 7.77
CA PRO A 705 -20.70 40.97 7.76
C PRO A 705 -21.29 41.35 6.40
N GLY A 706 -22.49 41.92 6.45
CA GLY A 706 -23.24 42.35 5.27
C GLY A 706 -22.40 43.17 4.31
N ASN A 707 -22.47 42.77 3.05
CA ASN A 707 -21.88 43.39 1.87
C ASN A 707 -22.12 44.92 1.85
N GLY A 708 -21.08 45.69 2.16
CA GLY A 708 -21.07 47.15 2.17
C GLY A 708 -20.15 47.70 1.08
N ASN A 709 -20.64 47.72 -0.16
CA ASN A 709 -19.99 48.35 -1.30
C ASN A 709 -19.91 49.89 -1.08
N GLY A 710 -18.76 50.36 -0.59
CA GLY A 710 -18.46 51.77 -0.31
C GLY A 710 -17.74 52.47 -1.46
N GLY A 711 -18.47 52.76 -2.54
CA GLY A 711 -18.04 53.69 -3.58
C GLY A 711 -18.07 55.14 -3.10
N GLY A 712 -16.91 55.80 -3.09
CA GLY A 712 -16.75 57.19 -2.66
C GLY A 712 -17.12 58.24 -3.72
N ASN A 713 -17.73 59.31 -3.21
CA ASN A 713 -17.81 60.70 -3.71
C ASN A 713 -18.81 61.09 -4.81
N GLY A 714 -19.78 61.93 -4.41
CA GLY A 714 -20.64 62.68 -5.33
C GLY A 714 -21.76 63.51 -4.68
N ASN A 715 -21.36 64.53 -3.90
CA ASN A 715 -22.08 65.77 -3.54
C ASN A 715 -23.54 65.99 -4.05
N GLY A 716 -24.51 66.25 -3.16
CA GLY A 716 -25.84 66.74 -3.58
C GLY A 716 -26.99 66.77 -2.57
N ASN A 717 -27.01 67.78 -1.70
CA ASN A 717 -28.15 68.59 -1.23
C ASN A 717 -29.58 67.99 -1.03
N SER A 718 -30.12 68.28 0.17
CA SER A 718 -31.50 68.70 0.52
C SER A 718 -32.53 67.70 1.09
N GLY A 719 -33.06 68.08 2.27
CA GLY A 719 -34.39 67.78 2.82
C GLY A 719 -34.57 66.38 3.41
N GLY A 720 -35.11 66.14 4.61
CA GLY A 720 -35.84 66.94 5.57
C GLY A 720 -36.66 65.99 6.47
N ASN A 721 -36.81 66.36 7.74
CA ASN A 721 -37.80 65.90 8.73
C ASN A 721 -37.88 64.43 9.18
N GLY A 722 -37.92 64.24 10.51
CA GLY A 722 -38.85 63.27 11.10
C GLY A 722 -38.45 62.59 12.42
N ASN A 723 -38.47 63.34 13.53
CA ASN A 723 -38.83 62.96 14.92
C ASN A 723 -39.04 61.49 15.36
N GLY A 724 -38.56 61.20 16.59
CA GLY A 724 -39.24 60.36 17.61
C GLY A 724 -38.32 59.29 18.22
N ASN A 725 -37.59 59.49 19.32
CA ASN A 725 -37.96 59.69 20.74
C ASN A 725 -38.25 58.40 21.55
N GLY A 726 -37.57 58.29 22.71
CA GLY A 726 -37.82 57.34 23.83
C GLY A 726 -36.85 56.16 23.84
N GLY A 727 -35.88 56.01 24.75
CA GLY A 727 -35.94 56.07 26.21
C GLY A 727 -36.21 54.64 26.75
N GLY A 728 -35.51 54.04 27.69
CA GLY A 728 -34.47 54.39 28.65
C GLY A 728 -34.40 53.27 29.72
N ASN A 729 -33.41 53.35 30.61
CA ASN A 729 -33.23 52.61 31.88
C ASN A 729 -32.84 51.11 31.82
N SER A 730 -32.06 50.54 32.76
CA SER A 730 -31.04 50.97 33.75
C SER A 730 -30.84 49.77 34.69
N ASN A 731 -29.58 49.44 35.00
CA ASN A 731 -29.00 48.91 36.26
C ASN A 731 -29.79 47.96 37.16
N ASP A 732 -29.14 46.88 37.66
CA ASP A 732 -28.59 46.90 39.04
C ASP A 732 -27.60 45.76 39.34
N ASN A 733 -26.84 45.97 40.42
CA ASN A 733 -25.65 45.29 40.95
C ASN A 733 -25.92 44.01 41.76
N GLY A 734 -24.85 43.27 42.08
CA GLY A 734 -24.79 42.44 43.29
C GLY A 734 -23.48 41.64 43.47
N ASN A 735 -22.67 42.05 44.44
CA ASN A 735 -21.33 41.56 44.80
C ASN A 735 -21.37 40.59 46.01
N GLY A 736 -20.38 39.70 46.23
CA GLY A 736 -20.39 38.76 47.37
C GLY A 736 -19.13 37.91 47.66
N ASN A 737 -18.11 38.57 48.20
CA ASN A 737 -16.81 38.20 48.81
C ASN A 737 -16.64 36.97 49.77
N GLY A 738 -15.37 36.50 49.89
CA GLY A 738 -14.71 35.84 51.07
C GLY A 738 -13.84 34.60 50.69
N GLY A 739 -12.52 34.45 50.87
CA GLY A 739 -11.50 34.91 51.83
C GLY A 739 -11.37 33.92 53.01
N GLY A 740 -10.29 33.23 53.41
CA GLY A 740 -8.85 33.15 53.06
C GLY A 740 -8.09 32.25 54.10
N ASN A 741 -6.75 32.13 53.94
CA ASN A 741 -5.70 31.57 54.82
C ASN A 741 -5.51 30.03 54.87
N GLY A 742 -4.30 29.46 54.84
CA GLY A 742 -2.93 29.99 54.81
C GLY A 742 -1.91 29.05 55.48
N ASN A 743 -0.69 28.99 54.94
CA ASN A 743 0.59 28.47 55.48
C ASN A 743 0.73 26.96 55.75
N GLY A 744 1.85 26.28 55.45
CA GLY A 744 3.15 26.72 54.92
C GLY A 744 4.25 25.70 55.25
N ASN A 745 5.34 25.73 54.46
CA ASN A 745 6.70 25.19 54.66
C ASN A 745 6.86 23.68 54.95
N GLY A 746 7.82 22.96 54.35
CA GLY A 746 8.91 23.35 53.46
C GLY A 746 9.95 22.23 53.36
N ASN A 747 10.76 22.31 52.29
CA ASN A 747 12.12 21.82 52.08
C ASN A 747 12.55 20.40 52.54
N GLY A 748 13.19 19.70 51.60
CA GLY A 748 14.52 19.15 51.89
C GLY A 748 14.89 17.83 51.21
N ASN A 749 15.25 17.92 49.94
CA ASN A 749 16.50 17.42 49.34
C ASN A 749 17.23 16.21 49.97
N GLY A 750 17.60 15.23 49.13
CA GLY A 750 18.90 14.57 49.25
C GLY A 750 18.92 13.04 49.13
N GLY A 751 19.20 12.59 47.90
CA GLY A 751 20.05 11.47 47.46
C GLY A 751 20.45 10.32 48.40
N GLY A 752 20.42 9.10 47.83
CA GLY A 752 21.05 7.93 48.45
C GLY A 752 20.94 6.66 47.60
N ASN A 753 21.78 6.56 46.58
CA ASN A 753 22.52 5.40 46.05
C ASN A 753 22.10 3.96 46.49
N GLY A 754 21.97 3.08 45.49
CA GLY A 754 22.56 1.73 45.51
C GLY A 754 21.72 0.58 46.06
N GLY A 755 21.28 -0.29 45.15
CA GLY A 755 20.66 -1.59 45.41
C GLY A 755 20.10 -2.15 44.13
#